data_AF-A2G251-F1
#
_entry.id   AF-A2G251-F1
#
_cell.length_a   1.000
_cell.length_b   1.000
_cell.length_c   1.000
_cell.angle_alpha   90.00
_cell.angle_beta   90.00
_cell.angle_gamma   90.00
#
_symmetry.space_group_name_H-M   'P 1'
#
loop_
_entity.id
_entity.type
_entity.pdbx_description
1 polymer ?
#
loop_
_entity_poly.entity_id
_entity_poly.type
_entity_poly.pdbx_seq_one_letter_code
_entity_poly.pdbx_strand_id
1 'polypeptide(L)'
;MATQSPRTRTLILGCDFSTFHIYWRYFAQAQDREVVGFVYCEDGEPPIRHFKGIYKHPHSIYSLRSLERTIVEKRIQTCVIQAQNIPMPVVQSLINRILSTGTCGFEFLPKASLVVKSFKPVITLTSLAPKLGKTQVGLYFCSLLKKNYDRVAIIYPLHRFQVKDDVFYIEKSPHYEFNQDDVIEPGLFTPEEETQIKNYQACGAYKIFVTADYRKSVICAEQCANIIVFDASACEIPYINADAEFCVVSAETLDNVRSKSLWPGIVNVMVSENIIVLERGSKELPRQVKISIDNILKEHTVMYALSQAVIDDPHAQEMANRSVLVIDPENVENGPQIASKYGAIQIQRSTSPLYPLNMQTDESLNSIVNTINSSNADVILVTINQSIPNIDNKKTILYTSLELNFINDSLRKYINKFFNNQLSPPLKDHFEAQVDIIMALSQASEKELFVLNNDSANREAFVRLFLRSHLPTGFRVTTGEIIDCSMNQTGQLDVIIVNDACPRFTIDGTDTVISPVPADSVLGVIEVKTTLTQESLKKALSQMRPVKALMPSHATLQLADGHIVEDPLKGKIITGIFSFAPSTDIEEKIPSILKMYPKCADFIVLPNNFCFFSEETLKVCGMSIGEHDVINGYAKFTAKGMGLALIFGILNALAATRRFSGLHCIKYLSGNWGGRKDLIERNMMEQRDKMRHLGKYVIKLNPGEKEAFFRQRSNLMNRVNEINQIIQGSTLVSEPEDKGTE
;
A
#
# COMPACT_ATOMS: atom_id res chain seq x y z
N MET A 1 -9.58 -45.50 -0.71
CA MET A 1 -10.68 -44.69 -1.26
C MET A 1 -11.39 -44.03 -0.09
N ALA A 2 -11.12 -42.75 0.19
CA ALA A 2 -11.90 -42.03 1.19
C ALA A 2 -13.33 -41.87 0.63
N THR A 3 -14.32 -42.41 1.36
CA THR A 3 -15.74 -42.21 1.08
C THR A 3 -16.03 -40.70 1.05
N GLN A 4 -16.20 -40.13 -0.15
CA GLN A 4 -16.67 -38.75 -0.27
C GLN A 4 -18.02 -38.67 0.42
N SER A 5 -18.12 -37.84 1.44
CA SER A 5 -19.40 -37.48 2.04
C SER A 5 -20.34 -36.96 0.95
N PRO A 6 -21.65 -37.25 1.03
CA PRO A 6 -22.60 -36.76 0.04
C PRO A 6 -22.57 -35.24 0.02
N ARG A 7 -22.38 -34.66 -1.18
CA ARG A 7 -22.36 -33.21 -1.38
C ARG A 7 -23.76 -32.64 -1.24
N THR A 8 -23.86 -31.46 -0.64
CA THR A 8 -25.12 -30.73 -0.53
C THR A 8 -25.52 -30.21 -1.92
N ARG A 9 -26.68 -30.63 -2.42
CA ARG A 9 -27.18 -30.17 -3.73
C ARG A 9 -27.69 -28.74 -3.61
N THR A 10 -27.05 -27.82 -4.32
CA THR A 10 -27.26 -26.38 -4.20
C THR A 10 -27.79 -25.78 -5.49
N LEU A 11 -28.79 -24.91 -5.37
CA LEU A 11 -29.28 -24.06 -6.47
C LEU A 11 -28.92 -22.60 -6.16
N ILE A 12 -28.37 -21.88 -7.13
CA ILE A 12 -28.02 -20.46 -6.94
C ILE A 12 -29.10 -19.59 -7.56
N LEU A 13 -29.70 -18.70 -6.78
CA LEU A 13 -30.72 -17.76 -7.25
C LEU A 13 -30.01 -16.45 -7.59
N GLY A 14 -29.87 -16.17 -8.89
CA GLY A 14 -29.07 -15.09 -9.44
C GLY A 14 -28.57 -15.48 -10.83
N CYS A 15 -28.60 -14.53 -11.77
CA CYS A 15 -28.13 -14.72 -13.14
C CYS A 15 -27.63 -13.37 -13.66
N ASP A 16 -26.43 -13.01 -13.21
CA ASP A 16 -25.68 -11.83 -13.59
C ASP A 16 -24.17 -12.16 -13.55
N PHE A 17 -23.33 -11.24 -14.00
CA PHE A 17 -21.89 -11.47 -14.00
C PHE A 17 -21.32 -11.68 -12.58
N SER A 18 -21.77 -10.91 -11.59
CA SER A 18 -21.24 -10.99 -10.22
C SER A 18 -21.51 -12.36 -9.60
N THR A 19 -22.72 -12.91 -9.79
CA THR A 19 -23.13 -14.25 -9.37
C THR A 19 -22.24 -15.32 -9.99
N PHE A 20 -21.94 -15.23 -11.30
CA PHE A 20 -21.09 -16.20 -11.97
C PHE A 20 -19.63 -16.13 -11.52
N HIS A 21 -19.10 -14.93 -11.28
CA HIS A 21 -17.75 -14.77 -10.74
C HIS A 21 -17.65 -15.22 -9.27
N ILE A 22 -18.71 -15.10 -8.47
CA ILE A 22 -18.79 -15.67 -7.12
C ILE A 22 -18.85 -17.19 -7.18
N TYR A 23 -19.70 -17.75 -8.05
CA TYR A 23 -19.73 -19.18 -8.31
C TYR A 23 -18.32 -19.71 -8.64
N TRP A 24 -17.63 -19.04 -9.55
CA TRP A 24 -16.32 -19.49 -10.00
C TRP A 24 -15.26 -19.43 -8.91
N ARG A 25 -15.24 -18.36 -8.10
CA ARG A 25 -14.22 -18.18 -7.05
C ARG A 25 -14.50 -18.98 -5.78
N TYR A 26 -15.77 -19.13 -5.41
CA TYR A 26 -16.17 -19.70 -4.12
C TYR A 26 -16.71 -21.12 -4.27
N PHE A 27 -17.68 -21.36 -5.16
CA PHE A 27 -18.36 -22.64 -5.26
C PHE A 27 -17.65 -23.67 -6.15
N ALA A 28 -16.87 -23.24 -7.14
CA ALA A 28 -16.20 -24.17 -8.05
C ALA A 28 -15.16 -25.05 -7.34
N GLN A 29 -14.59 -24.54 -6.24
CA GLN A 29 -13.59 -25.23 -5.42
C GLN A 29 -14.19 -25.90 -4.17
N ALA A 30 -15.46 -25.64 -3.86
CA ALA A 30 -16.13 -26.19 -2.69
C ALA A 30 -16.30 -27.71 -2.81
N GLN A 31 -15.71 -28.47 -1.89
CA GLN A 31 -15.74 -29.93 -1.91
C GLN A 31 -17.06 -30.51 -1.35
N ASP A 32 -17.76 -29.72 -0.55
CA ASP A 32 -18.97 -30.05 0.21
C ASP A 32 -20.27 -29.73 -0.55
N ARG A 33 -20.23 -28.92 -1.62
CA ARG A 33 -21.41 -28.47 -2.37
C ARG A 33 -21.41 -28.93 -3.83
N GLU A 34 -22.57 -29.37 -4.31
CA GLU A 34 -22.84 -29.65 -5.70
C GLU A 34 -23.80 -28.60 -6.25
N VAL A 35 -23.27 -27.60 -6.95
CA VAL A 35 -24.13 -26.62 -7.65
C VAL A 35 -24.78 -27.28 -8.86
N VAL A 36 -26.11 -27.29 -8.87
CA VAL A 36 -26.95 -27.96 -9.90
C VAL A 36 -27.36 -27.01 -11.03
N GLY A 37 -27.41 -25.71 -10.76
CA GLY A 37 -27.78 -24.70 -11.73
C GLY A 37 -28.06 -23.34 -11.11
N PHE A 38 -28.54 -22.43 -11.95
CA PHE A 38 -28.88 -21.06 -11.58
C PHE A 38 -30.36 -20.77 -11.84
N VAL A 39 -30.90 -19.75 -11.17
CA VAL A 39 -32.27 -19.27 -11.41
C VAL A 39 -32.19 -17.78 -11.75
N TYR A 40 -32.79 -17.39 -12.88
CA TYR A 40 -32.99 -15.99 -13.21
C TYR A 40 -34.18 -15.46 -12.42
N CYS A 41 -33.95 -14.45 -11.57
CA CYS A 41 -34.90 -13.98 -10.56
C CYS A 41 -35.75 -12.77 -11.00
N GLU A 42 -35.68 -12.38 -12.26
CA GLU A 42 -36.53 -11.32 -12.82
C GLU A 42 -37.71 -11.90 -13.60
N ASP A 43 -38.65 -11.03 -13.96
CA ASP A 43 -39.81 -11.40 -14.77
C ASP A 43 -39.42 -11.58 -16.24
N GLY A 44 -39.52 -12.82 -16.73
CA GLY A 44 -39.26 -13.14 -18.13
C GLY A 44 -38.55 -14.47 -18.32
N GLU A 45 -38.11 -14.70 -19.55
CA GLU A 45 -37.15 -15.75 -19.87
C GLU A 45 -35.73 -15.27 -19.57
N PRO A 46 -34.83 -16.16 -19.12
CA PRO A 46 -33.46 -15.77 -18.84
C PRO A 46 -32.76 -15.32 -20.13
N PRO A 47 -31.89 -14.29 -20.06
CA PRO A 47 -31.18 -13.77 -21.23
C PRO A 47 -30.23 -14.80 -21.86
N ILE A 48 -29.80 -15.77 -21.05
CA ILE A 48 -28.94 -16.89 -21.40
C ILE A 48 -29.50 -18.16 -20.76
N ARG A 49 -29.40 -19.33 -21.40
CA ARG A 49 -29.96 -20.59 -20.86
C ARG A 49 -28.94 -21.46 -20.15
N HIS A 50 -27.65 -21.24 -20.45
CA HIS A 50 -26.58 -22.03 -19.88
C HIS A 50 -25.38 -21.17 -19.48
N PHE A 51 -24.74 -21.55 -18.37
CA PHE A 51 -23.50 -20.96 -17.90
C PHE A 51 -22.38 -22.00 -17.93
N LYS A 52 -21.24 -21.69 -18.54
CA LYS A 52 -20.07 -22.56 -18.59
C LYS A 52 -18.86 -21.92 -17.90
N GLY A 53 -18.42 -22.56 -16.82
CA GLY A 53 -17.12 -22.32 -16.19
C GLY A 53 -15.99 -23.14 -16.83
N ILE A 54 -14.78 -23.10 -16.26
CA ILE A 54 -13.56 -23.66 -16.88
C ILE A 54 -13.51 -25.21 -16.84
N TYR A 55 -14.13 -25.87 -15.84
CA TYR A 55 -13.90 -27.30 -15.57
C TYR A 55 -15.16 -28.19 -15.42
N LYS A 56 -16.32 -27.79 -15.93
CA LYS A 56 -17.57 -28.60 -15.85
C LYS A 56 -18.42 -28.48 -17.12
N HIS A 57 -19.37 -29.42 -17.26
CA HIS A 57 -20.51 -29.27 -18.18
C HIS A 57 -21.25 -27.95 -17.90
N PRO A 58 -21.89 -27.33 -18.91
CA PRO A 58 -22.67 -26.11 -18.70
C PRO A 58 -23.79 -26.33 -17.68
N HIS A 59 -23.94 -25.39 -16.76
CA HIS A 59 -25.04 -25.34 -15.80
C HIS A 59 -26.26 -24.72 -16.46
N SER A 60 -27.43 -25.34 -16.28
CA SER A 60 -28.70 -24.78 -16.75
C SER A 60 -29.11 -23.58 -15.91
N ILE A 61 -29.74 -22.61 -16.57
CA ILE A 61 -30.34 -21.42 -15.98
C ILE A 61 -31.85 -21.57 -16.12
N TYR A 62 -32.53 -21.69 -14.99
CA TYR A 62 -33.97 -21.92 -14.92
C TYR A 62 -34.72 -20.58 -14.76
N SER A 63 -35.92 -20.51 -15.32
CA SER A 63 -36.84 -19.39 -15.06
C SER A 63 -37.33 -19.42 -13.62
N LEU A 64 -37.53 -18.25 -13.02
CA LEU A 64 -38.16 -18.08 -11.73
C LEU A 64 -39.49 -18.84 -11.60
N ARG A 65 -40.26 -18.99 -12.69
CA ARG A 65 -41.55 -19.73 -12.71
C ARG A 65 -41.42 -21.22 -12.40
N SER A 66 -40.24 -21.79 -12.64
CA SER A 66 -39.96 -23.22 -12.47
C SER A 66 -39.23 -23.56 -11.17
N LEU A 67 -39.08 -22.59 -10.25
CA LEU A 67 -38.27 -22.72 -9.03
C LEU A 67 -38.65 -23.94 -8.18
N GLU A 68 -39.91 -24.06 -7.76
CA GLU A 68 -40.40 -25.12 -6.87
C GLU A 68 -40.28 -26.49 -7.54
N ARG A 69 -40.67 -26.56 -8.82
CA ARG A 69 -40.53 -27.77 -9.63
C ARG A 69 -39.07 -28.22 -9.72
N THR A 70 -38.17 -27.28 -9.97
CA THR A 70 -36.71 -27.55 -10.07
C THR A 70 -36.17 -28.04 -8.73
N ILE A 71 -36.58 -27.43 -7.61
CA ILE A 71 -36.18 -27.86 -6.27
C ILE A 71 -36.55 -29.33 -6.04
N VAL A 72 -37.80 -29.71 -6.32
CA VAL A 72 -38.30 -31.07 -6.09
C VAL A 72 -37.68 -32.08 -7.06
N GLU A 73 -37.72 -31.81 -8.37
CA GLU A 73 -37.25 -32.75 -9.40
C GLU A 73 -35.73 -33.00 -9.30
N LYS A 74 -34.95 -31.97 -8.96
CA LYS A 74 -33.49 -32.06 -8.85
C LYS A 74 -33.00 -32.37 -7.44
N ARG A 75 -33.91 -32.57 -6.48
CA ARG A 75 -33.63 -32.86 -5.05
C ARG A 75 -32.67 -31.84 -4.44
N ILE A 76 -32.96 -30.56 -4.63
CA ILE A 76 -32.17 -29.47 -4.08
C ILE A 76 -32.36 -29.40 -2.56
N GLN A 77 -31.26 -29.29 -1.82
CA GLN A 77 -31.26 -29.21 -0.36
C GLN A 77 -31.09 -27.79 0.15
N THR A 78 -30.39 -26.93 -0.60
CA THR A 78 -30.15 -25.53 -0.21
C THR A 78 -30.19 -24.61 -1.43
N CYS A 79 -30.89 -23.50 -1.31
CA CYS A 79 -30.90 -22.41 -2.27
C CYS A 79 -30.03 -21.25 -1.76
N VAL A 80 -29.03 -20.82 -2.53
CA VAL A 80 -28.21 -19.66 -2.17
C VAL A 80 -28.73 -18.44 -2.91
N ILE A 81 -29.17 -17.42 -2.19
CA ILE A 81 -29.68 -16.19 -2.79
C ILE A 81 -28.49 -15.25 -3.06
N GLN A 82 -28.21 -15.01 -4.34
CA GLN A 82 -27.18 -14.10 -4.84
C GLN A 82 -27.74 -12.97 -5.69
N ALA A 83 -29.00 -13.06 -6.12
CA ALA A 83 -29.67 -12.01 -6.88
C ALA A 83 -29.60 -10.67 -6.14
N GLN A 84 -29.16 -9.63 -6.85
CA GLN A 84 -29.06 -8.26 -6.36
C GLN A 84 -29.94 -7.36 -7.21
N ASN A 85 -30.12 -6.11 -6.76
CA ASN A 85 -30.92 -5.10 -7.44
C ASN A 85 -32.40 -5.48 -7.67
N ILE A 86 -32.95 -6.36 -6.83
CA ILE A 86 -34.35 -6.78 -6.87
C ILE A 86 -35.16 -6.19 -5.70
N PRO A 87 -36.46 -5.90 -5.84
CA PRO A 87 -37.26 -5.34 -4.75
C PRO A 87 -37.31 -6.26 -3.51
N MET A 88 -37.33 -5.68 -2.31
CA MET A 88 -37.45 -6.45 -1.05
C MET A 88 -38.60 -7.47 -1.04
N PRO A 89 -39.81 -7.15 -1.54
CA PRO A 89 -40.90 -8.12 -1.60
C PRO A 89 -40.60 -9.33 -2.49
N VAL A 90 -39.78 -9.17 -3.53
CA VAL A 90 -39.36 -10.27 -4.40
C VAL A 90 -38.45 -11.22 -3.64
N VAL A 91 -37.47 -10.72 -2.88
CA VAL A 91 -36.62 -11.55 -2.01
C VAL A 91 -37.45 -12.33 -1.00
N GLN A 92 -38.42 -11.66 -0.35
CA GLN A 92 -39.35 -12.31 0.57
C GLN A 92 -40.16 -13.41 -0.13
N SER A 93 -40.63 -13.15 -1.36
CA SER A 93 -41.31 -14.15 -2.18
C SER A 93 -40.42 -15.35 -2.49
N LEU A 94 -39.15 -15.14 -2.85
CA LEU A 94 -38.17 -16.23 -3.07
C LEU A 94 -38.05 -17.12 -1.83
N ILE A 95 -37.87 -16.52 -0.65
CA ILE A 95 -37.76 -17.25 0.62
C ILE A 95 -39.01 -18.11 0.86
N ASN A 96 -40.20 -17.50 0.74
CA ASN A 96 -41.47 -18.22 0.95
C ASN A 96 -41.64 -19.40 -0.03
N ARG A 97 -41.25 -19.21 -1.30
CA ARG A 97 -41.35 -20.23 -2.34
C ARG A 97 -40.34 -21.36 -2.16
N ILE A 98 -39.14 -21.08 -1.65
CA ILE A 98 -38.16 -22.11 -1.31
C ILE A 98 -38.71 -22.95 -0.14
N LEU A 99 -39.15 -22.29 0.93
CA LEU A 99 -39.61 -22.97 2.15
C LEU A 99 -40.90 -23.78 1.94
N SER A 100 -41.80 -23.34 1.04
CA SER A 100 -43.05 -24.06 0.74
C SER A 100 -42.82 -25.46 0.15
N THR A 101 -41.62 -25.74 -0.39
CA THR A 101 -41.26 -27.07 -0.89
C THR A 101 -41.05 -28.11 0.22
N GLY A 102 -40.88 -27.67 1.47
CA GLY A 102 -40.67 -28.53 2.65
C GLY A 102 -39.38 -29.34 2.67
N THR A 103 -38.54 -29.23 1.64
CA THR A 103 -37.36 -30.09 1.42
C THR A 103 -36.06 -29.32 1.22
N CYS A 104 -36.13 -28.00 1.05
CA CYS A 104 -34.99 -27.13 0.75
C CYS A 104 -34.90 -25.96 1.75
N GLY A 105 -33.70 -25.71 2.27
CA GLY A 105 -33.38 -24.48 3.01
C GLY A 105 -32.90 -23.35 2.09
N PHE A 106 -32.57 -22.19 2.66
CA PHE A 106 -31.92 -21.10 1.94
C PHE A 106 -30.77 -20.49 2.75
N GLU A 107 -29.86 -19.81 2.05
CA GLU A 107 -28.67 -19.18 2.64
C GLU A 107 -28.31 -17.87 1.92
N PHE A 108 -27.80 -16.91 2.68
CA PHE A 108 -27.07 -15.75 2.17
C PHE A 108 -25.59 -15.90 2.52
N LEU A 109 -24.70 -15.63 1.57
CA LEU A 109 -23.27 -15.75 1.79
C LEU A 109 -22.71 -14.53 2.54
N PRO A 110 -21.83 -14.73 3.53
CA PRO A 110 -21.22 -13.62 4.25
C PRO A 110 -20.21 -12.86 3.36
N LYS A 111 -20.36 -11.53 3.27
CA LYS A 111 -19.50 -10.63 2.48
C LYS A 111 -18.00 -10.90 2.71
N ALA A 112 -17.58 -11.05 3.97
CA ALA A 112 -16.18 -11.27 4.35
C ALA A 112 -15.51 -12.48 3.69
N SER A 113 -16.29 -13.48 3.26
CA SER A 113 -15.76 -14.67 2.57
C SER A 113 -15.60 -14.49 1.05
N LEU A 114 -16.16 -13.41 0.49
CA LEU A 114 -16.27 -13.18 -0.95
C LEU A 114 -15.42 -12.00 -1.46
N VAL A 115 -14.92 -11.17 -0.54
CA VAL A 115 -14.22 -9.93 -0.87
C VAL A 115 -12.87 -10.19 -1.56
N VAL A 116 -12.58 -9.38 -2.58
CA VAL A 116 -11.23 -9.23 -3.15
C VAL A 116 -10.48 -8.18 -2.33
N LYS A 117 -9.28 -8.51 -1.86
CA LYS A 117 -8.39 -7.53 -1.21
C LYS A 117 -7.59 -6.77 -2.25
N SER A 118 -7.30 -5.51 -1.95
CA SER A 118 -6.45 -4.62 -2.72
C SER A 118 -5.24 -4.20 -1.88
N PHE A 119 -4.08 -4.00 -2.51
CA PHE A 119 -2.89 -3.37 -1.91
C PHE A 119 -2.90 -1.83 -2.05
N LYS A 120 -3.87 -1.28 -2.79
CA LYS A 120 -4.13 0.16 -2.88
C LYS A 120 -5.37 0.52 -2.04
N PRO A 121 -5.42 1.72 -1.44
CA PRO A 121 -6.63 2.21 -0.79
C PRO A 121 -7.84 2.13 -1.72
N VAL A 122 -8.94 1.57 -1.22
CA VAL A 122 -10.20 1.42 -1.96
C VAL A 122 -11.32 2.19 -1.26
N ILE A 123 -12.01 3.04 -2.03
CA ILE A 123 -13.25 3.69 -1.62
C ILE A 123 -14.41 3.04 -2.38
N THR A 124 -15.40 2.52 -1.67
CA THR A 124 -16.60 1.97 -2.31
C THR A 124 -17.79 2.89 -2.11
N LEU A 125 -18.53 3.14 -3.20
CA LEU A 125 -19.77 3.88 -3.21
C LEU A 125 -20.93 2.93 -3.45
N THR A 126 -21.89 2.93 -2.54
CA THR A 126 -23.11 2.11 -2.60
C THR A 126 -24.34 3.00 -2.41
N SER A 127 -25.54 2.44 -2.56
CA SER A 127 -26.78 3.17 -2.26
C SER A 127 -27.88 2.26 -1.72
N LEU A 128 -28.81 2.88 -0.99
CA LEU A 128 -30.01 2.23 -0.45
C LEU A 128 -31.05 1.92 -1.54
N ALA A 129 -31.15 2.82 -2.52
CA ALA A 129 -32.10 2.76 -3.63
C ALA A 129 -31.44 3.27 -4.92
N PRO A 130 -31.95 2.87 -6.10
CA PRO A 130 -31.41 3.34 -7.37
C PRO A 130 -31.65 4.84 -7.57
N LYS A 131 -30.85 5.47 -8.43
CA LYS A 131 -31.00 6.88 -8.85
C LYS A 131 -30.91 7.92 -7.71
N LEU A 132 -30.24 7.59 -6.60
CA LEU A 132 -30.02 8.53 -5.48
C LEU A 132 -28.84 9.50 -5.67
N GLY A 133 -28.11 9.44 -6.79
CA GLY A 133 -26.97 10.33 -7.06
C GLY A 133 -25.61 9.75 -6.65
N LYS A 134 -25.52 8.43 -6.42
CA LYS A 134 -24.27 7.70 -6.13
C LYS A 134 -23.14 8.00 -7.12
N THR A 135 -23.40 7.91 -8.43
CA THR A 135 -22.37 8.19 -9.44
C THR A 135 -21.98 9.67 -9.44
N GLN A 136 -22.90 10.60 -9.13
CA GLN A 136 -22.57 12.01 -8.95
C GLN A 136 -21.59 12.19 -7.78
N VAL A 137 -21.84 11.50 -6.66
CA VAL A 137 -20.90 11.46 -5.53
C VAL A 137 -19.56 10.89 -5.99
N GLY A 138 -19.55 9.84 -6.82
CA GLY A 138 -18.33 9.28 -7.40
C GLY A 138 -17.53 10.25 -8.27
N LEU A 139 -18.20 11.06 -9.09
CA LEU A 139 -17.56 12.12 -9.87
C LEU A 139 -16.93 13.18 -8.96
N TYR A 140 -17.64 13.57 -7.90
CA TYR A 140 -17.10 14.49 -6.89
C TYR A 140 -15.86 13.90 -6.20
N PHE A 141 -15.90 12.63 -5.76
CA PHE A 141 -14.74 11.93 -5.23
C PHE A 141 -13.57 11.96 -6.22
N CYS A 142 -13.80 11.59 -7.48
CA CYS A 142 -12.75 11.60 -8.51
C CYS A 142 -12.10 13.00 -8.62
N SER A 143 -12.90 14.06 -8.71
CA SER A 143 -12.39 15.43 -8.85
C SER A 143 -11.60 15.90 -7.62
N LEU A 144 -12.01 15.50 -6.42
CA LEU A 144 -11.35 15.86 -5.18
C LEU A 144 -10.06 15.06 -4.97
N LEU A 145 -10.10 13.76 -5.26
CA LEU A 145 -8.95 12.87 -5.17
C LEU A 145 -7.88 13.23 -6.19
N LYS A 146 -8.26 13.62 -7.41
CA LYS A 146 -7.31 14.07 -8.44
C LYS A 146 -6.40 15.21 -7.97
N LYS A 147 -6.87 16.06 -7.05
CA LYS A 147 -6.05 17.16 -6.49
C LYS A 147 -4.97 16.67 -5.53
N ASN A 148 -5.18 15.51 -4.90
CA ASN A 148 -4.28 14.92 -3.90
C ASN A 148 -3.50 13.71 -4.46
N TYR A 149 -3.99 13.09 -5.53
CA TYR A 149 -3.46 11.89 -6.16
C TYR A 149 -3.47 12.03 -7.68
N ASP A 150 -2.32 11.82 -8.31
CA ASP A 150 -2.21 11.93 -9.76
C ASP A 150 -2.88 10.77 -10.51
N ARG A 151 -3.05 9.60 -9.87
CA ARG A 151 -3.55 8.37 -10.53
C ARG A 151 -4.73 7.75 -9.79
N VAL A 152 -5.92 8.30 -10.00
CA VAL A 152 -7.20 7.76 -9.49
C VAL A 152 -7.77 6.75 -10.49
N ALA A 153 -7.97 5.50 -10.08
CA ALA A 153 -8.69 4.49 -10.86
C ALA A 153 -10.16 4.45 -10.47
N ILE A 154 -11.04 4.33 -11.47
CA ILE A 154 -12.47 4.08 -11.28
C ILE A 154 -12.77 2.65 -11.71
N ILE A 155 -13.46 1.90 -10.88
CA ILE A 155 -14.04 0.61 -11.27
C ILE A 155 -15.55 0.78 -11.39
N TYR A 156 -16.07 0.54 -12.59
CA TYR A 156 -17.49 0.62 -12.94
C TYR A 156 -18.02 -0.77 -13.31
N PRO A 157 -18.83 -1.41 -12.45
CA PRO A 157 -19.30 -2.78 -12.65
C PRO A 157 -20.34 -2.91 -13.77
N LEU A 158 -20.13 -3.90 -14.64
CA LEU A 158 -21.14 -4.34 -15.61
C LEU A 158 -22.04 -5.41 -14.99
N HIS A 159 -23.35 -5.24 -15.12
CA HIS A 159 -24.34 -6.17 -14.54
C HIS A 159 -25.17 -6.91 -15.60
N ARG A 160 -25.29 -6.35 -16.82
CA ARG A 160 -26.19 -6.84 -17.87
C ARG A 160 -25.46 -7.60 -18.97
N PHE A 161 -26.06 -8.69 -19.45
CA PHE A 161 -25.61 -9.38 -20.65
C PHE A 161 -26.03 -8.59 -21.89
N GLN A 162 -25.07 -8.17 -22.70
CA GLN A 162 -25.35 -7.59 -24.02
C GLN A 162 -25.46 -8.66 -25.12
N VAL A 163 -25.06 -9.90 -24.81
CA VAL A 163 -24.96 -11.00 -25.78
C VAL A 163 -26.25 -11.82 -25.82
N LYS A 164 -26.80 -12.02 -27.02
CA LYS A 164 -27.92 -12.95 -27.30
C LYS A 164 -27.41 -14.36 -27.60
N ASP A 165 -26.53 -14.89 -26.76
CA ASP A 165 -26.02 -16.27 -26.90
C ASP A 165 -26.74 -17.19 -25.91
N ASP A 166 -27.00 -18.44 -26.32
CA ASP A 166 -27.67 -19.40 -25.44
C ASP A 166 -26.76 -19.86 -24.27
N VAL A 167 -25.44 -19.74 -24.43
CA VAL A 167 -24.42 -20.16 -23.46
C VAL A 167 -23.43 -19.03 -23.17
N PHE A 168 -23.32 -18.62 -21.89
CA PHE A 168 -22.29 -17.69 -21.43
C PHE A 168 -21.05 -18.43 -20.91
N TYR A 169 -19.86 -17.97 -21.31
CA TYR A 169 -18.57 -18.51 -20.90
C TYR A 169 -17.87 -17.51 -19.98
N ILE A 170 -17.43 -17.94 -18.79
CA ILE A 170 -16.78 -17.04 -17.83
C ILE A 170 -15.49 -16.39 -18.37
N GLU A 171 -14.80 -17.06 -19.30
CA GLU A 171 -13.59 -16.54 -19.97
C GLU A 171 -13.90 -15.37 -20.91
N LYS A 172 -15.15 -15.24 -21.35
CA LYS A 172 -15.65 -14.14 -22.19
C LYS A 172 -16.25 -13.00 -21.35
N SER A 173 -15.99 -12.96 -20.04
CA SER A 173 -16.46 -11.85 -19.20
C SER A 173 -15.92 -10.51 -19.70
N PRO A 174 -16.79 -9.52 -19.95
CA PRO A 174 -16.37 -8.23 -20.47
C PRO A 174 -15.47 -7.50 -19.47
N HIS A 175 -14.39 -6.92 -19.98
CA HIS A 175 -13.45 -6.12 -19.22
C HIS A 175 -12.82 -5.11 -20.15
N TYR A 176 -13.17 -3.84 -19.96
CA TYR A 176 -12.70 -2.73 -20.77
C TYR A 176 -11.90 -1.76 -19.91
N GLU A 177 -10.85 -1.21 -20.48
CA GLU A 177 -9.97 -0.23 -19.85
C GLU A 177 -9.98 1.05 -20.69
N PHE A 178 -10.27 2.19 -20.05
CA PHE A 178 -10.25 3.50 -20.70
C PHE A 178 -9.32 4.44 -19.96
N ASN A 179 -8.47 5.13 -20.70
CA ASN A 179 -7.75 6.31 -20.23
C ASN A 179 -8.63 7.57 -20.38
N GLN A 180 -8.11 8.70 -19.94
CA GLN A 180 -8.84 9.97 -19.92
C GLN A 180 -9.35 10.40 -21.31
N ASP A 181 -8.58 10.15 -22.37
CA ASP A 181 -8.89 10.64 -23.73
C ASP A 181 -9.31 9.53 -24.70
N ASP A 182 -9.51 8.30 -24.22
CA ASP A 182 -9.88 7.17 -25.07
C ASP A 182 -11.32 7.32 -25.61
N VAL A 183 -11.48 7.03 -26.90
CA VAL A 183 -12.79 7.07 -27.58
C VAL A 183 -13.58 5.81 -27.23
N ILE A 184 -14.83 5.98 -26.81
CA ILE A 184 -15.76 4.87 -26.56
C ILE A 184 -16.39 4.46 -27.89
N GLU A 185 -16.31 3.17 -28.22
CA GLU A 185 -16.92 2.63 -29.44
C GLU A 185 -18.46 2.76 -29.40
N PRO A 186 -19.09 3.32 -30.44
CA PRO A 186 -20.55 3.47 -30.47
C PRO A 186 -21.27 2.12 -30.38
N GLY A 187 -22.30 2.05 -29.52
CA GLY A 187 -23.11 0.85 -29.34
C GLY A 187 -22.49 -0.23 -28.44
N LEU A 188 -21.27 -0.01 -27.93
CA LEU A 188 -20.64 -0.91 -26.97
C LEU A 188 -21.31 -0.85 -25.59
N PHE A 189 -21.83 0.31 -25.20
CA PHE A 189 -22.53 0.51 -23.93
C PHE A 189 -23.90 1.15 -24.16
N THR A 190 -24.75 1.10 -23.14
CA THR A 190 -25.97 1.91 -23.15
C THR A 190 -25.62 3.41 -23.14
N PRO A 191 -26.50 4.29 -23.65
CA PRO A 191 -26.25 5.73 -23.62
C PRO A 191 -25.97 6.28 -22.21
N GLU A 192 -26.59 5.70 -21.18
CA GLU A 192 -26.38 6.07 -19.78
C GLU A 192 -24.96 5.67 -19.32
N GLU A 193 -24.54 4.43 -19.56
CA GLU A 193 -23.19 3.94 -19.22
C GLU A 193 -22.10 4.73 -19.95
N GLU A 194 -22.27 4.98 -21.26
CA GLU A 194 -21.34 5.78 -22.07
C GLU A 194 -21.20 7.20 -21.49
N THR A 195 -22.33 7.82 -21.10
CA THR A 195 -22.33 9.14 -20.46
C THR A 195 -21.59 9.11 -19.13
N GLN A 196 -21.76 8.07 -18.30
CA GLN A 196 -21.03 7.97 -17.03
C GLN A 196 -19.52 7.80 -17.24
N ILE A 197 -19.11 6.98 -18.20
CA ILE A 197 -17.67 6.80 -18.51
C ILE A 197 -17.07 8.14 -18.96
N LYS A 198 -17.75 8.87 -19.87
CA LYS A 198 -17.32 10.21 -20.31
C LYS A 198 -17.25 11.22 -19.16
N ASN A 199 -18.19 11.16 -18.22
CA ASN A 199 -18.15 12.03 -17.05
C ASN A 199 -16.93 11.74 -16.17
N TYR A 200 -16.58 10.47 -15.95
CA TYR A 200 -15.35 10.12 -15.22
C TYR A 200 -14.08 10.55 -15.96
N GLN A 201 -14.05 10.43 -17.30
CA GLN A 201 -12.97 10.98 -18.14
C GLN A 201 -12.85 12.49 -17.95
N ALA A 202 -13.95 13.23 -18.03
CA ALA A 202 -13.99 14.68 -17.84
C ALA A 202 -13.59 15.12 -16.42
N CYS A 203 -13.96 14.35 -15.38
CA CYS A 203 -13.50 14.56 -14.01
C CYS A 203 -12.02 14.20 -13.80
N GLY A 204 -11.37 13.64 -14.83
CA GLY A 204 -9.95 13.37 -14.84
C GLY A 204 -9.55 12.09 -14.14
N ALA A 205 -10.42 11.07 -14.19
CA ALA A 205 -10.02 9.71 -13.82
C ALA A 205 -8.81 9.30 -14.66
N TYR A 206 -7.76 8.80 -14.00
CA TYR A 206 -6.54 8.37 -14.68
C TYR A 206 -6.80 7.10 -15.49
N LYS A 207 -7.59 6.17 -14.92
CA LYS A 207 -8.01 4.96 -15.61
C LYS A 207 -9.40 4.52 -15.16
N ILE A 208 -10.21 4.04 -16.09
CA ILE A 208 -11.60 3.59 -15.85
C ILE A 208 -11.69 2.14 -16.30
N PHE A 209 -12.07 1.25 -15.38
CA PHE A 209 -12.26 -0.17 -15.61
C PHE A 209 -13.75 -0.48 -15.64
N VAL A 210 -14.29 -0.74 -16.82
CA VAL A 210 -15.69 -1.15 -17.01
C VAL A 210 -15.73 -2.67 -17.12
N THR A 211 -16.20 -3.37 -16.09
CA THR A 211 -15.86 -4.79 -15.91
C THR A 211 -16.97 -5.65 -15.30
N ALA A 212 -17.08 -6.88 -15.79
CA ALA A 212 -17.80 -7.98 -15.15
C ALA A 212 -16.94 -8.73 -14.11
N ASP A 213 -15.61 -8.64 -14.22
CA ASP A 213 -14.65 -9.32 -13.35
C ASP A 213 -13.98 -8.32 -12.39
N TYR A 214 -14.43 -8.33 -11.13
CA TYR A 214 -13.93 -7.41 -10.10
C TYR A 214 -12.50 -7.75 -9.68
N ARG A 215 -12.12 -9.03 -9.74
CA ARG A 215 -10.77 -9.45 -9.36
C ARG A 215 -9.76 -8.96 -10.39
N LYS A 216 -10.09 -9.12 -11.67
CA LYS A 216 -9.24 -8.64 -12.77
C LYS A 216 -9.08 -7.12 -12.71
N SER A 217 -10.15 -6.36 -12.49
CA SER A 217 -10.08 -4.90 -12.41
C SER A 217 -9.26 -4.39 -11.23
N VAL A 218 -9.34 -5.04 -10.05
CA VAL A 218 -8.49 -4.68 -8.91
C VAL A 218 -7.01 -4.90 -9.26
N ILE A 219 -6.66 -6.06 -9.83
CA ILE A 219 -5.27 -6.36 -10.22
C ILE A 219 -4.74 -5.33 -11.24
N CYS A 220 -5.53 -4.98 -12.26
CA CYS A 220 -5.12 -3.98 -13.24
C CYS A 220 -4.98 -2.59 -12.59
N ALA A 221 -5.90 -2.20 -11.71
CA ALA A 221 -5.84 -0.91 -11.02
C ALA A 221 -4.63 -0.79 -10.09
N GLU A 222 -4.26 -1.86 -9.39
CA GLU A 222 -3.08 -1.89 -8.49
C GLU A 222 -1.77 -1.58 -9.21
N GLN A 223 -1.66 -1.96 -10.49
CA GLN A 223 -0.45 -1.76 -11.30
C GLN A 223 -0.26 -0.31 -11.74
N CYS A 224 -1.33 0.47 -11.85
CA CYS A 224 -1.26 1.80 -12.46
C CYS A 224 -1.75 2.94 -11.57
N ALA A 225 -2.57 2.69 -10.55
CA ALA A 225 -3.22 3.71 -9.73
C ALA A 225 -2.68 3.80 -8.30
N ASN A 226 -2.85 4.97 -7.69
CA ASN A 226 -2.55 5.21 -6.28
C ASN A 226 -3.75 4.91 -5.37
N ILE A 227 -4.96 5.06 -5.90
CA ILE A 227 -6.23 4.87 -5.18
C ILE A 227 -7.30 4.36 -6.15
N ILE A 228 -8.21 3.55 -5.63
CA ILE A 228 -9.32 2.96 -6.39
C ILE A 228 -10.65 3.47 -5.83
N VAL A 229 -11.52 3.97 -6.70
CA VAL A 229 -12.93 4.26 -6.39
C VAL A 229 -13.79 3.24 -7.11
N PHE A 230 -14.57 2.47 -6.36
CA PHE A 230 -15.51 1.49 -6.89
C PHE A 230 -16.93 2.06 -6.84
N ASP A 231 -17.51 2.32 -8.02
CA ASP A 231 -18.86 2.85 -8.15
C ASP A 231 -19.87 1.71 -8.36
N ALA A 232 -20.45 1.16 -7.29
CA ALA A 232 -21.25 -0.07 -7.34
C ALA A 232 -22.46 0.03 -8.29
N SER A 233 -22.83 -1.04 -8.99
CA SER A 233 -24.03 -1.00 -9.84
C SER A 233 -25.32 -0.95 -9.02
N ALA A 234 -26.14 0.10 -9.23
CA ALA A 234 -27.38 0.35 -8.51
C ALA A 234 -27.24 0.21 -6.97
N CYS A 235 -27.77 -0.85 -6.38
CA CYS A 235 -27.77 -1.11 -4.93
C CYS A 235 -26.95 -2.36 -4.55
N GLU A 236 -26.06 -2.84 -5.43
CA GLU A 236 -25.28 -4.05 -5.16
C GLU A 236 -24.37 -3.89 -3.93
N ILE A 237 -24.03 -5.02 -3.31
CA ILE A 237 -22.91 -5.14 -2.38
C ILE A 237 -21.63 -5.29 -3.20
N PRO A 238 -20.65 -4.39 -3.04
CA PRO A 238 -19.30 -4.58 -3.56
C PRO A 238 -18.62 -5.76 -2.88
N TYR A 239 -18.15 -6.72 -3.67
CA TYR A 239 -17.31 -7.83 -3.17
C TYR A 239 -15.82 -7.48 -3.25
N ILE A 240 -15.48 -6.28 -2.75
CA ILE A 240 -14.12 -5.76 -2.62
C ILE A 240 -13.96 -5.29 -1.18
N ASN A 241 -12.81 -5.56 -0.58
CA ASN A 241 -12.48 -5.06 0.75
C ASN A 241 -12.14 -3.58 0.62
N ALA A 242 -12.98 -2.72 1.19
CA ALA A 242 -12.82 -1.28 1.13
C ALA A 242 -12.15 -0.75 2.40
N ASP A 243 -11.36 0.31 2.23
CA ASP A 243 -10.78 1.08 3.34
C ASP A 243 -11.73 2.19 3.79
N ALA A 244 -12.62 2.66 2.90
CA ALA A 244 -13.72 3.55 3.23
C ALA A 244 -14.99 3.19 2.46
N GLU A 245 -16.08 2.94 3.20
CA GLU A 245 -17.39 2.62 2.63
C GLU A 245 -18.35 3.79 2.80
N PHE A 246 -19.00 4.17 1.69
CA PHE A 246 -20.04 5.19 1.65
C PHE A 246 -21.34 4.60 1.11
N CYS A 247 -22.45 4.89 1.78
CA CYS A 247 -23.78 4.60 1.27
C CYS A 247 -24.56 5.90 1.03
N VAL A 248 -25.11 6.06 -0.17
CA VAL A 248 -25.95 7.20 -0.52
C VAL A 248 -27.42 6.87 -0.23
N VAL A 249 -28.07 7.78 0.51
CA VAL A 249 -29.48 7.74 0.90
C VAL A 249 -30.14 9.10 0.64
N SER A 250 -31.47 9.15 0.62
CA SER A 250 -32.25 10.41 0.75
C SER A 250 -33.25 10.30 1.90
N ALA A 251 -33.68 11.42 2.46
CA ALA A 251 -34.71 11.48 3.49
C ALA A 251 -35.98 10.74 3.05
N GLU A 252 -36.38 10.94 1.80
CA GLU A 252 -37.56 10.31 1.21
C GLU A 252 -37.46 8.77 1.16
N THR A 253 -36.25 8.23 0.94
CA THR A 253 -36.02 6.78 0.96
C THR A 253 -35.94 6.21 2.36
N LEU A 254 -35.44 6.98 3.33
CA LEU A 254 -35.39 6.58 4.74
C LEU A 254 -36.78 6.56 5.38
N ASP A 255 -37.68 7.46 4.97
CA ASP A 255 -39.07 7.47 5.47
C ASP A 255 -39.87 6.25 4.97
N ASN A 256 -39.53 5.69 3.80
CA ASN A 256 -40.26 4.56 3.21
C ASN A 256 -39.32 3.50 2.61
N VAL A 257 -38.42 2.99 3.46
CA VAL A 257 -37.38 2.03 3.07
C VAL A 257 -37.97 0.80 2.38
N ARG A 258 -39.06 0.22 2.92
CA ARG A 258 -39.62 -1.05 2.42
C ARG A 258 -40.07 -0.99 0.96
N SER A 259 -40.65 0.13 0.53
CA SER A 259 -41.18 0.26 -0.84
C SER A 259 -40.17 0.84 -1.82
N LYS A 260 -39.18 1.60 -1.34
CA LYS A 260 -38.22 2.32 -2.20
C LYS A 260 -36.85 1.67 -2.32
N SER A 261 -36.45 0.83 -1.36
CA SER A 261 -35.15 0.15 -1.41
C SER A 261 -35.19 -1.09 -2.30
N LEU A 262 -34.04 -1.38 -2.92
CA LEU A 262 -33.77 -2.67 -3.55
C LEU A 262 -32.90 -3.51 -2.64
N TRP A 263 -32.92 -4.82 -2.81
CA TRP A 263 -31.98 -5.73 -2.15
C TRP A 263 -30.66 -5.69 -2.89
N PRO A 264 -29.51 -5.55 -2.20
CA PRO A 264 -29.30 -5.48 -0.74
C PRO A 264 -29.11 -4.07 -0.13
N GLY A 265 -29.75 -3.02 -0.62
CA GLY A 265 -29.52 -1.62 -0.23
C GLY A 265 -29.58 -1.31 1.27
N ILE A 266 -30.44 -1.98 2.06
CA ILE A 266 -30.46 -1.81 3.53
C ILE A 266 -29.17 -2.35 4.15
N VAL A 267 -28.63 -3.45 3.62
CA VAL A 267 -27.34 -4.01 4.07
C VAL A 267 -26.22 -3.01 3.83
N ASN A 268 -26.24 -2.31 2.68
CA ASN A 268 -25.26 -1.26 2.38
C ASN A 268 -25.28 -0.13 3.42
N VAL A 269 -26.47 0.31 3.87
CA VAL A 269 -26.60 1.31 4.94
C VAL A 269 -26.02 0.78 6.25
N MET A 270 -26.36 -0.46 6.63
CA MET A 270 -25.93 -1.04 7.92
C MET A 270 -24.43 -1.31 7.99
N VAL A 271 -23.78 -1.64 6.87
CA VAL A 271 -22.35 -1.98 6.82
C VAL A 271 -21.48 -0.74 6.62
N SER A 272 -21.99 0.30 5.94
CA SER A 272 -21.19 1.49 5.65
C SER A 272 -20.97 2.36 6.88
N GLU A 273 -19.71 2.69 7.17
CA GLU A 273 -19.36 3.63 8.24
C GLU A 273 -19.83 5.06 7.95
N ASN A 274 -19.88 5.42 6.66
CA ASN A 274 -20.24 6.77 6.21
C ASN A 274 -21.54 6.73 5.42
N ILE A 275 -22.50 7.58 5.81
CA ILE A 275 -23.76 7.75 5.10
C ILE A 275 -23.84 9.15 4.51
N ILE A 276 -24.09 9.23 3.21
CA ILE A 276 -24.32 10.49 2.52
C ILE A 276 -25.83 10.65 2.29
N VAL A 277 -26.43 11.59 3.02
CA VAL A 277 -27.82 12.01 2.82
C VAL A 277 -27.82 13.06 1.72
N LEU A 278 -28.19 12.65 0.50
CA LEU A 278 -28.19 13.49 -0.68
C LEU A 278 -29.62 13.91 -1.04
N GLU A 279 -29.89 15.20 -0.93
CA GLU A 279 -31.14 15.80 -1.38
C GLU A 279 -30.97 16.52 -2.71
N ARG A 280 -32.02 16.46 -3.54
CA ARG A 280 -32.06 17.20 -4.81
C ARG A 280 -32.57 18.62 -4.58
N GLY A 281 -31.97 19.58 -5.28
CA GLY A 281 -32.33 20.99 -5.20
C GLY A 281 -31.43 21.80 -4.27
N SER A 282 -31.81 23.06 -4.07
CA SER A 282 -31.02 24.05 -3.32
C SER A 282 -31.42 24.20 -1.85
N LYS A 283 -32.53 23.57 -1.44
CA LYS A 283 -33.07 23.72 -0.09
C LYS A 283 -32.57 22.61 0.83
N GLU A 284 -31.96 23.00 1.93
CA GLU A 284 -31.57 22.06 2.98
C GLU A 284 -32.76 21.42 3.69
N LEU A 285 -32.56 20.20 4.19
CA LEU A 285 -33.52 19.52 5.06
C LEU A 285 -33.80 20.34 6.32
N PRO A 286 -35.08 20.43 6.76
CA PRO A 286 -35.41 21.03 8.04
C PRO A 286 -34.66 20.38 9.20
N ARG A 287 -34.31 21.18 10.22
CA ARG A 287 -33.55 20.70 11.40
C ARG A 287 -34.22 19.51 12.09
N GLN A 288 -35.54 19.46 12.16
CA GLN A 288 -36.29 18.34 12.75
C GLN A 288 -36.09 17.03 11.99
N VAL A 289 -36.07 17.09 10.65
CA VAL A 289 -35.82 15.92 9.79
C VAL A 289 -34.38 15.43 9.95
N LYS A 290 -33.41 16.35 9.97
CA LYS A 290 -32.00 16.00 10.24
C LYS A 290 -31.83 15.27 11.57
N ILE A 291 -32.46 15.76 12.65
CA ILE A 291 -32.43 15.11 13.97
C ILE A 291 -33.03 13.69 13.90
N SER A 292 -34.15 13.49 13.19
CA SER A 292 -34.73 12.16 13.03
C SER A 292 -33.81 11.21 12.26
N ILE A 293 -33.19 11.67 11.17
CA ILE A 293 -32.25 10.88 10.37
C ILE A 293 -31.01 10.52 11.20
N ASP A 294 -30.43 11.50 11.92
CA ASP A 294 -29.27 11.28 12.77
C ASP A 294 -29.57 10.27 13.90
N ASN A 295 -30.80 10.26 14.42
CA ASN A 295 -31.22 9.25 15.40
C ASN A 295 -31.34 7.84 14.80
N ILE A 296 -31.84 7.73 13.57
CA ILE A 296 -31.92 6.45 12.85
C ILE A 296 -30.51 5.93 12.53
N LEU A 297 -29.59 6.82 12.16
CA LEU A 297 -28.25 6.51 11.70
C LEU A 297 -27.16 6.80 12.75
N LYS A 298 -27.51 6.75 14.04
CA LYS A 298 -26.65 7.17 15.15
C LYS A 298 -25.28 6.48 15.25
N GLU A 299 -25.16 5.27 14.68
CA GLU A 299 -23.92 4.49 14.67
C GLU A 299 -23.01 4.82 13.47
N HIS A 300 -23.46 5.74 12.60
CA HIS A 300 -22.78 6.09 11.36
C HIS A 300 -22.30 7.55 11.36
N THR A 301 -21.29 7.84 10.53
CA THR A 301 -20.91 9.22 10.21
C THR A 301 -21.83 9.73 9.11
N VAL A 302 -22.78 10.61 9.48
CA VAL A 302 -23.75 11.19 8.54
C VAL A 302 -23.23 12.48 7.92
N MET A 303 -23.22 12.53 6.58
CA MET A 303 -22.83 13.70 5.78
C MET A 303 -24.01 14.15 4.93
N TYR A 304 -24.37 15.42 5.04
CA TYR A 304 -25.48 16.00 4.27
C TYR A 304 -24.96 16.71 3.02
N ALA A 305 -25.59 16.46 1.89
CA ALA A 305 -25.24 17.06 0.61
C ALA A 305 -26.48 17.48 -0.19
N LEU A 306 -26.29 18.49 -1.04
CA LEU A 306 -27.29 18.98 -1.99
C LEU A 306 -26.79 18.75 -3.41
N SER A 307 -27.64 18.19 -4.27
CA SER A 307 -27.42 18.11 -5.72
C SER A 307 -28.20 19.21 -6.41
N GLN A 308 -27.49 20.21 -6.93
CA GLN A 308 -28.07 21.38 -7.57
C GLN A 308 -27.81 21.34 -9.07
N ALA A 309 -28.85 21.56 -9.87
CA ALA A 309 -28.68 21.76 -11.31
C ALA A 309 -28.12 23.17 -11.56
N VAL A 310 -27.02 23.23 -12.28
CA VAL A 310 -26.29 24.45 -12.64
C VAL A 310 -26.11 24.47 -14.15
N ILE A 311 -26.04 25.66 -14.73
CA ILE A 311 -25.79 25.85 -16.15
C ILE A 311 -24.52 26.68 -16.32
N ASP A 312 -23.73 26.36 -17.33
CA ASP A 312 -22.53 27.13 -17.65
C ASP A 312 -22.92 28.55 -18.08
N ASP A 313 -22.40 29.53 -17.36
CA ASP A 313 -22.79 30.95 -17.43
C ASP A 313 -22.74 31.57 -18.85
N PRO A 314 -21.78 31.21 -19.75
CA PRO A 314 -21.75 31.73 -21.12
C PRO A 314 -23.00 31.38 -21.94
N HIS A 315 -23.55 30.19 -21.73
CA HIS A 315 -24.74 29.71 -22.44
C HIS A 315 -26.04 30.07 -21.71
N ALA A 316 -25.96 30.35 -20.41
CA ALA A 316 -27.11 30.71 -19.59
C ALA A 316 -27.76 32.04 -20.04
N GLN A 317 -26.96 32.97 -20.55
CA GLN A 317 -27.46 34.25 -21.09
C GLN A 317 -28.33 34.08 -22.34
N GLU A 318 -28.25 32.94 -23.04
CA GLU A 318 -29.08 32.67 -24.22
C GLU A 318 -30.57 32.50 -23.88
N MET A 319 -30.92 32.25 -22.62
CA MET A 319 -32.30 32.18 -22.14
C MET A 319 -32.94 33.56 -21.93
N ALA A 320 -32.14 34.61 -21.80
CA ALA A 320 -32.64 35.94 -21.47
C ALA A 320 -33.59 36.46 -22.56
N ASN A 321 -34.78 36.91 -22.15
CA ASN A 321 -35.83 37.41 -23.01
C ASN A 321 -36.37 36.42 -24.07
N ARG A 322 -36.18 35.11 -23.88
CA ARG A 322 -36.66 34.07 -24.80
C ARG A 322 -37.74 33.18 -24.19
N SER A 323 -38.41 32.43 -25.06
CA SER A 323 -39.31 31.35 -24.69
C SER A 323 -38.51 30.07 -24.41
N VAL A 324 -38.70 29.47 -23.24
CA VAL A 324 -37.92 28.32 -22.77
C VAL A 324 -38.86 27.15 -22.47
N LEU A 325 -38.60 25.99 -23.09
CA LEU A 325 -39.19 24.72 -22.69
C LEU A 325 -38.21 23.99 -21.77
N VAL A 326 -38.64 23.74 -20.53
CA VAL A 326 -37.88 23.00 -19.54
C VAL A 326 -38.31 21.53 -19.55
N ILE A 327 -37.34 20.64 -19.61
CA ILE A 327 -37.53 19.19 -19.50
C ILE A 327 -36.94 18.73 -18.18
N ASP A 328 -37.83 18.55 -17.21
CA ASP A 328 -37.50 18.15 -15.84
C ASP A 328 -37.92 16.69 -15.58
N PRO A 329 -37.25 15.99 -14.66
CA PRO A 329 -37.81 14.79 -14.05
C PRO A 329 -39.15 15.11 -13.35
N GLU A 330 -40.11 14.18 -13.35
CA GLU A 330 -41.44 14.35 -12.71
C GLU A 330 -41.41 14.97 -11.29
N ASN A 331 -40.42 14.59 -10.48
CA ASN A 331 -40.33 14.99 -9.06
C ASN A 331 -39.33 16.13 -8.77
N VAL A 332 -38.87 16.87 -9.78
CA VAL A 332 -37.88 17.96 -9.61
C VAL A 332 -38.39 19.23 -10.27
N GLU A 333 -38.30 20.38 -9.57
CA GLU A 333 -38.67 21.72 -10.09
C GLU A 333 -37.48 22.68 -10.12
N ASN A 334 -36.30 22.20 -10.55
CA ASN A 334 -35.11 23.04 -10.61
C ASN A 334 -35.04 23.81 -11.94
N GLY A 335 -35.47 23.20 -13.05
CA GLY A 335 -35.33 23.81 -14.37
C GLY A 335 -36.12 25.11 -14.55
N PRO A 336 -37.39 25.22 -14.09
CA PRO A 336 -38.13 26.49 -14.16
C PRO A 336 -37.48 27.59 -13.30
N GLN A 337 -36.89 27.24 -12.16
CA GLN A 337 -36.19 28.20 -11.30
C GLN A 337 -34.91 28.71 -11.97
N ILE A 338 -34.16 27.83 -12.64
CA ILE A 338 -32.96 28.20 -13.42
C ILE A 338 -33.36 29.12 -14.58
N ALA A 339 -34.35 28.72 -15.39
CA ALA A 339 -34.83 29.53 -16.51
C ALA A 339 -35.30 30.93 -16.05
N SER A 340 -36.03 31.00 -14.92
CA SER A 340 -36.46 32.26 -14.31
C SER A 340 -35.28 33.12 -13.84
N LYS A 341 -34.29 32.52 -13.17
CA LYS A 341 -33.08 33.20 -12.69
C LYS A 341 -32.32 33.90 -13.82
N TYR A 342 -32.31 33.31 -15.02
CA TYR A 342 -31.63 33.85 -16.20
C TYR A 342 -32.54 34.67 -17.14
N GLY A 343 -33.73 35.08 -16.69
CA GLY A 343 -34.55 36.09 -17.38
C GLY A 343 -35.39 35.55 -18.54
N ALA A 344 -35.78 34.28 -18.53
CA ALA A 344 -36.74 33.73 -19.49
C ALA A 344 -38.12 34.40 -19.34
N ILE A 345 -38.76 34.78 -20.46
CA ILE A 345 -40.06 35.48 -20.45
C ILE A 345 -41.23 34.48 -20.37
N GLN A 346 -41.11 33.35 -21.08
CA GLN A 346 -42.16 32.33 -21.12
C GLN A 346 -41.55 30.97 -20.83
N ILE A 347 -41.91 30.38 -19.69
CA ILE A 347 -41.40 29.09 -19.25
C ILE A 347 -42.50 28.05 -19.39
N GLN A 348 -42.30 27.07 -20.26
CA GLN A 348 -43.13 25.88 -20.37
C GLN A 348 -42.39 24.73 -19.69
N ARG A 349 -43.08 23.86 -18.97
CA ARG A 349 -42.48 22.68 -18.33
C ARG A 349 -43.10 21.42 -18.90
N SER A 350 -42.25 20.50 -19.32
CA SER A 350 -42.60 19.12 -19.64
C SER A 350 -41.89 18.19 -18.68
N THR A 351 -42.60 17.19 -18.16
CA THR A 351 -42.05 16.19 -17.26
C THR A 351 -41.61 14.95 -18.02
N SER A 352 -40.42 14.44 -17.73
CA SER A 352 -39.98 13.11 -18.15
C SER A 352 -40.36 12.09 -17.08
N PRO A 353 -41.08 10.99 -17.42
CA PRO A 353 -41.44 9.97 -16.44
C PRO A 353 -40.22 9.25 -15.88
N LEU A 354 -40.16 9.09 -14.56
CA LEU A 354 -39.09 8.36 -13.87
C LEU A 354 -39.48 6.89 -13.72
N TYR A 355 -39.22 6.06 -14.73
CA TYR A 355 -39.56 4.64 -14.62
C TYR A 355 -38.51 3.82 -13.82
N PRO A 356 -38.95 2.78 -13.07
CA PRO A 356 -38.08 1.78 -12.45
C PRO A 356 -37.35 0.92 -13.50
N LEU A 357 -36.29 0.23 -13.07
CA LEU A 357 -35.17 -0.31 -13.86
C LEU A 357 -35.46 -1.16 -15.11
N ASN A 358 -36.71 -1.58 -15.40
CA ASN A 358 -36.99 -2.65 -16.38
C ASN A 358 -37.93 -2.29 -17.54
N MET A 359 -38.16 -1.01 -17.85
CA MET A 359 -38.75 -0.61 -19.15
C MET A 359 -38.20 0.76 -19.58
N GLN A 360 -37.01 0.78 -20.18
CA GLN A 360 -36.70 1.80 -21.17
C GLN A 360 -37.20 1.26 -22.50
N THR A 361 -38.35 1.74 -22.97
CA THR A 361 -38.68 1.65 -24.40
C THR A 361 -38.30 2.97 -25.05
N ASP A 362 -37.73 2.87 -26.26
CA ASP A 362 -37.50 3.99 -27.18
C ASP A 362 -38.73 4.92 -27.29
N GLU A 363 -39.93 4.43 -26.99
CA GLU A 363 -41.20 5.16 -26.90
C GLU A 363 -41.18 6.37 -25.95
N SER A 364 -40.52 6.27 -24.78
CA SER A 364 -40.48 7.39 -23.81
C SER A 364 -39.58 8.53 -24.28
N LEU A 365 -38.41 8.21 -24.84
CA LEU A 365 -37.52 9.21 -25.46
C LEU A 365 -38.17 9.81 -26.70
N ASN A 366 -38.86 9.01 -27.51
CA ASN A 366 -39.61 9.49 -28.67
C ASN A 366 -40.73 10.46 -28.26
N SER A 367 -41.40 10.23 -27.13
CA SER A 367 -42.39 11.18 -26.58
C SER A 367 -41.77 12.54 -26.22
N ILE A 368 -40.58 12.52 -25.60
CA ILE A 368 -39.83 13.73 -25.26
C ILE A 368 -39.38 14.46 -26.53
N VAL A 369 -38.82 13.74 -27.51
CA VAL A 369 -38.40 14.30 -28.81
C VAL A 369 -39.58 14.92 -29.55
N ASN A 370 -40.74 14.26 -29.57
CA ASN A 370 -41.96 14.80 -30.17
C ASN A 370 -42.41 16.09 -29.47
N THR A 371 -42.38 16.11 -28.14
CA THR A 371 -42.74 17.29 -27.34
C THR A 371 -41.81 18.46 -27.64
N ILE A 372 -40.49 18.21 -27.69
CA ILE A 372 -39.49 19.20 -28.08
C ILE A 372 -39.77 19.73 -29.47
N ASN A 373 -39.92 18.85 -30.46
CA ASN A 373 -40.09 19.26 -31.86
C ASN A 373 -41.42 19.99 -32.09
N SER A 374 -42.49 19.63 -31.39
CA SER A 374 -43.80 20.31 -31.48
C SER A 374 -43.91 21.65 -30.72
N SER A 375 -42.96 21.94 -29.82
CA SER A 375 -42.99 23.17 -29.04
C SER A 375 -42.61 24.40 -29.89
N ASN A 376 -43.21 25.55 -29.59
CA ASN A 376 -42.80 26.84 -30.18
C ASN A 376 -41.65 27.51 -29.42
N ALA A 377 -41.06 26.85 -28.42
CA ALA A 377 -39.97 27.42 -27.64
C ALA A 377 -38.67 27.53 -28.46
N ASP A 378 -37.99 28.67 -28.30
CA ASP A 378 -36.71 28.98 -28.97
C ASP A 378 -35.52 28.26 -28.30
N VAL A 379 -35.62 28.08 -26.97
CA VAL A 379 -34.60 27.45 -26.14
C VAL A 379 -35.18 26.27 -25.37
N ILE A 380 -34.45 25.16 -25.35
CA ILE A 380 -34.81 23.95 -24.60
C ILE A 380 -33.82 23.78 -23.46
N LEU A 381 -34.28 23.86 -22.21
CA LEU A 381 -33.47 23.57 -21.03
C LEU A 381 -33.70 22.13 -20.59
N VAL A 382 -32.68 21.30 -20.71
CA VAL A 382 -32.73 19.88 -20.36
C VAL A 382 -32.01 19.68 -19.04
N THR A 383 -32.76 19.30 -18.00
CA THR A 383 -32.19 19.02 -16.67
C THR A 383 -32.05 17.53 -16.36
N ILE A 384 -32.54 16.67 -17.26
CA ILE A 384 -32.30 15.23 -17.20
C ILE A 384 -30.85 14.92 -17.60
N ASN A 385 -30.23 13.98 -16.89
CA ASN A 385 -28.82 13.59 -17.08
C ASN A 385 -28.65 12.59 -18.24
N GLN A 386 -29.30 12.87 -19.38
CA GLN A 386 -29.27 12.05 -20.59
C GLN A 386 -29.34 12.95 -21.81
N SER A 387 -28.49 12.70 -22.80
CA SER A 387 -28.57 13.35 -24.10
C SER A 387 -29.81 12.88 -24.86
N ILE A 388 -30.47 13.81 -25.55
CA ILE A 388 -31.69 13.54 -26.31
C ILE A 388 -31.32 13.58 -27.80
N PRO A 389 -31.29 12.44 -28.51
CA PRO A 389 -30.94 12.42 -29.93
C PRO A 389 -32.08 12.95 -30.81
N ASN A 390 -31.77 13.33 -32.06
CA ASN A 390 -32.73 13.66 -33.13
C ASN A 390 -33.65 14.88 -32.89
N ILE A 391 -33.12 15.97 -32.34
CA ILE A 391 -33.84 17.24 -32.18
C ILE A 391 -33.60 18.15 -33.40
N ASP A 392 -34.61 18.96 -33.78
CA ASP A 392 -34.52 19.95 -34.87
C ASP A 392 -33.37 20.96 -34.65
N ASN A 393 -32.50 21.12 -35.65
CA ASN A 393 -31.30 21.97 -35.63
C ASN A 393 -31.58 23.47 -35.44
N LYS A 394 -32.84 23.92 -35.51
CA LYS A 394 -33.21 25.33 -35.32
C LYS A 394 -33.37 25.76 -33.86
N LYS A 395 -33.36 24.83 -32.90
CA LYS A 395 -33.59 25.11 -31.47
C LYS A 395 -32.28 25.11 -30.69
N THR A 396 -32.08 26.10 -29.82
CA THR A 396 -30.95 26.11 -28.89
C THR A 396 -31.24 25.13 -27.75
N ILE A 397 -30.34 24.16 -27.52
CA ILE A 397 -30.49 23.21 -26.40
C ILE A 397 -29.41 23.49 -25.37
N LEU A 398 -29.85 23.70 -24.14
CA LEU A 398 -29.01 23.95 -22.99
C LEU A 398 -29.13 22.77 -22.03
N TYR A 399 -27.99 22.20 -21.65
CA TYR A 399 -27.92 21.13 -20.67
C TYR A 399 -27.44 21.70 -19.34
N THR A 400 -28.10 21.29 -18.24
CA THR A 400 -27.58 21.59 -16.91
C THR A 400 -26.60 20.52 -16.47
N SER A 401 -25.51 20.92 -15.83
CA SER A 401 -24.66 20.03 -15.03
C SER A 401 -25.20 19.93 -13.60
N LEU A 402 -24.84 18.88 -12.87
CA LEU A 402 -25.24 18.72 -11.47
C LEU A 402 -24.04 18.98 -10.55
N GLU A 403 -24.09 20.05 -9.77
CA GLU A 403 -23.09 20.35 -8.75
C GLU A 403 -23.48 19.74 -7.40
N LEU A 404 -22.47 19.18 -6.71
CA LEU A 404 -22.62 18.62 -5.37
C LEU A 404 -22.06 19.58 -4.32
N ASN A 405 -22.93 19.99 -3.40
CA ASN A 405 -22.57 20.86 -2.30
C ASN A 405 -22.72 20.12 -0.96
N PHE A 406 -21.58 19.76 -0.35
CA PHE A 406 -21.54 19.14 0.97
C PHE A 406 -21.63 20.20 2.07
N ILE A 407 -22.57 20.03 2.99
CA ILE A 407 -22.74 20.93 4.13
C ILE A 407 -21.46 20.87 4.99
N ASN A 408 -20.95 22.06 5.36
CA ASN A 408 -19.74 22.25 6.16
C ASN A 408 -18.45 21.64 5.58
N ASP A 409 -18.40 21.38 4.28
CA ASP A 409 -17.25 20.74 3.61
C ASP A 409 -16.88 19.38 4.26
N SER A 410 -17.91 18.67 4.76
CA SER A 410 -17.78 17.47 5.58
C SER A 410 -17.02 16.34 4.89
N LEU A 411 -17.32 16.08 3.62
CA LEU A 411 -16.65 15.03 2.86
C LEU A 411 -15.16 15.35 2.65
N ARG A 412 -14.81 16.59 2.31
CA ARG A 412 -13.41 16.99 2.13
C ARG A 412 -12.61 16.88 3.43
N LYS A 413 -13.21 17.27 4.56
CA LYS A 413 -12.60 17.08 5.89
C LYS A 413 -12.37 15.60 6.20
N TYR A 414 -13.33 14.74 5.89
CA TYR A 414 -13.18 13.29 6.07
C TYR A 414 -12.03 12.75 5.21
N ILE A 415 -12.01 13.07 3.92
CA ILE A 415 -10.99 12.61 2.97
C ILE A 415 -9.58 13.05 3.41
N ASN A 416 -9.40 14.29 3.83
CA ASN A 416 -8.11 14.76 4.34
C ASN A 416 -7.66 13.99 5.59
N LYS A 417 -8.59 13.68 6.51
CA LYS A 417 -8.29 12.88 7.71
C LYS A 417 -7.95 11.43 7.35
N PHE A 418 -8.71 10.84 6.44
CA PHE A 418 -8.53 9.47 5.96
C PHE A 418 -7.11 9.28 5.39
N PHE A 419 -6.64 10.24 4.58
CA PHE A 419 -5.33 10.11 3.94
C PHE A 419 -4.13 10.32 4.84
N ASN A 420 -4.22 11.21 5.82
CA ASN A 420 -3.15 11.36 6.80
C ASN A 420 -2.88 10.06 7.59
N ASN A 421 -3.86 9.15 7.65
CA ASN A 421 -3.76 7.89 8.38
C ASN A 421 -3.37 6.67 7.52
N GLN A 422 -3.59 6.71 6.20
CA GLN A 422 -3.56 5.52 5.31
C GLN A 422 -2.25 5.32 4.53
N LEU A 423 -1.29 6.23 4.60
CA LEU A 423 0.03 6.05 3.98
C LEU A 423 0.99 5.28 4.91
N SER A 424 0.65 4.04 5.28
CA SER A 424 1.63 3.15 5.90
C SER A 424 2.52 2.54 4.81
N PRO A 425 3.86 2.55 4.97
CA PRO A 425 4.74 1.82 4.06
C PRO A 425 4.36 0.33 4.03
N PRO A 426 4.40 -0.34 2.87
CA PRO A 426 3.86 -1.70 2.70
C PRO A 426 4.55 -2.77 3.55
N LEU A 427 5.79 -2.53 4.00
CA LEU A 427 6.54 -3.44 4.87
C LEU A 427 6.51 -3.03 6.35
N LYS A 428 5.81 -1.95 6.71
CA LYS A 428 5.73 -1.49 8.09
C LYS A 428 5.18 -2.59 9.00
N ASP A 429 4.02 -3.13 8.64
CA ASP A 429 3.35 -4.20 9.41
C ASP A 429 4.22 -5.45 9.52
N HIS A 430 4.98 -5.78 8.45
CA HIS A 430 5.92 -6.89 8.47
C HIS A 430 7.01 -6.69 9.54
N PHE A 431 7.67 -5.53 9.56
CA PHE A 431 8.71 -5.25 10.56
C PHE A 431 8.14 -5.08 11.96
N GLU A 432 6.93 -4.55 12.13
CA GLU A 432 6.23 -4.53 13.42
C GLU A 432 5.98 -5.95 13.94
N ALA A 433 5.53 -6.87 13.07
CA ALA A 433 5.36 -8.28 13.41
C ALA A 433 6.69 -8.98 13.73
N GLN A 434 7.78 -8.67 13.02
CA GLN A 434 9.11 -9.20 13.34
C GLN A 434 9.58 -8.75 14.73
N VAL A 435 9.30 -7.49 15.11
CA VAL A 435 9.55 -7.02 16.48
C VAL A 435 8.76 -7.84 17.48
N ASP A 436 7.46 -8.07 17.23
CA ASP A 436 6.62 -8.85 18.13
C ASP A 436 7.13 -10.29 18.33
N ILE A 437 7.59 -10.93 17.25
CA ILE A 437 8.19 -12.27 17.32
C ILE A 437 9.46 -12.26 18.19
N ILE A 438 10.39 -11.34 17.94
CA ILE A 438 11.66 -11.26 18.70
C ILE A 438 11.40 -10.94 20.18
N MET A 439 10.46 -10.04 20.46
CA MET A 439 10.09 -9.69 21.83
C MET A 439 9.40 -10.86 22.55
N ALA A 440 8.53 -11.60 21.86
CA ALA A 440 7.88 -12.79 22.41
C ALA A 440 8.92 -13.89 22.74
N LEU A 441 9.90 -14.13 21.85
CA LEU A 441 11.00 -15.08 22.11
C LEU A 441 11.82 -14.67 23.32
N SER A 442 12.15 -13.38 23.46
CA SER A 442 12.87 -12.88 24.64
C SER A 442 12.06 -13.06 25.93
N GLN A 443 10.75 -12.82 25.90
CA GLN A 443 9.89 -12.98 27.08
C GLN A 443 9.71 -14.45 27.47
N ALA A 444 9.63 -15.35 26.49
CA ALA A 444 9.58 -16.79 26.72
C ALA A 444 10.88 -17.29 27.39
N SER A 445 12.04 -16.91 26.83
CA SER A 445 13.36 -17.23 27.39
C SER A 445 13.50 -16.82 28.86
N GLU A 446 13.07 -15.61 29.21
CA GLU A 446 13.13 -15.08 30.58
C GLU A 446 12.26 -15.88 31.56
N LYS A 447 11.10 -16.40 31.12
CA LYS A 447 10.15 -17.13 31.97
C LYS A 447 10.46 -18.63 32.09
N GLU A 448 11.01 -19.22 31.04
CA GLU A 448 11.22 -20.68 30.95
C GLU A 448 12.56 -21.13 31.53
N LEU A 449 13.57 -20.24 31.57
CA LEU A 449 14.91 -20.59 32.05
C LEU A 449 15.07 -20.41 33.56
N PHE A 450 15.58 -21.46 34.22
CA PHE A 450 16.00 -21.39 35.62
C PHE A 450 17.39 -20.77 35.83
N VAL A 451 18.26 -20.79 34.81
CA VAL A 451 19.63 -20.25 34.86
C VAL A 451 19.70 -18.92 34.12
N LEU A 452 19.81 -17.82 34.87
CA LEU A 452 19.73 -16.45 34.33
C LEU A 452 20.87 -16.09 33.37
N ASN A 453 22.05 -16.71 33.49
CA ASN A 453 23.18 -16.45 32.60
C ASN A 453 22.93 -16.89 31.14
N ASN A 454 22.00 -17.81 30.92
CA ASN A 454 21.65 -18.26 29.56
C ASN A 454 20.73 -17.27 28.84
N ASP A 455 20.08 -16.36 29.58
CA ASP A 455 19.12 -15.42 29.01
C ASP A 455 19.82 -14.35 28.16
N SER A 456 21.03 -13.90 28.53
CA SER A 456 21.82 -13.00 27.70
C SER A 456 22.31 -13.67 26.42
N ALA A 457 22.86 -14.89 26.54
CA ALA A 457 23.34 -15.66 25.38
C ALA A 457 22.20 -16.00 24.40
N ASN A 458 20.99 -16.27 24.89
CA ASN A 458 19.82 -16.48 24.06
C ASN A 458 19.40 -15.22 23.31
N ARG A 459 19.38 -14.05 23.97
CA ARG A 459 19.08 -12.77 23.31
C ARG A 459 20.07 -12.47 22.18
N GLU A 460 21.36 -12.72 22.41
CA GLU A 460 22.39 -12.61 21.37
C GLU A 460 22.11 -13.58 20.20
N ALA A 461 21.73 -14.82 20.50
CA ALA A 461 21.36 -15.81 19.48
C ALA A 461 20.11 -15.39 18.68
N PHE A 462 19.10 -14.78 19.30
CA PHE A 462 17.90 -14.31 18.61
C PHE A 462 18.22 -13.18 17.61
N VAL A 463 19.09 -12.25 17.98
CA VAL A 463 19.56 -11.20 17.05
C VAL A 463 20.34 -11.82 15.90
N ARG A 464 21.23 -12.78 16.17
CA ARG A 464 21.95 -13.51 15.12
C ARG A 464 21.01 -14.27 14.19
N LEU A 465 19.99 -14.94 14.72
CA LEU A 465 18.99 -15.67 13.95
C LEU A 465 18.22 -14.73 13.01
N PHE A 466 17.77 -13.59 13.53
CA PHE A 466 17.11 -12.56 12.73
C PHE A 466 18.00 -12.06 11.58
N LEU A 467 19.25 -11.71 11.86
CA LEU A 467 20.14 -11.20 10.83
C LEU A 467 20.51 -12.28 9.79
N ARG A 468 20.71 -13.53 10.22
CA ARG A 468 21.00 -14.66 9.30
C ARG A 468 19.87 -14.91 8.32
N SER A 469 18.61 -14.76 8.73
CA SER A 469 17.47 -15.01 7.84
C SER A 469 17.20 -13.87 6.85
N HIS A 470 17.81 -12.69 7.05
CA HIS A 470 17.53 -11.50 6.25
C HIS A 470 18.73 -10.98 5.45
N LEU A 471 19.97 -11.34 5.79
CA LEU A 471 21.13 -10.91 5.01
C LEU A 471 21.28 -11.68 3.68
N PRO A 472 21.94 -11.10 2.65
CA PRO A 472 22.07 -11.73 1.35
C PRO A 472 22.94 -12.98 1.39
N THR A 473 22.72 -13.90 0.45
CA THR A 473 23.58 -15.07 0.27
C THR A 473 25.01 -14.61 0.01
N GLY A 474 25.95 -15.00 0.88
CA GLY A 474 27.33 -14.51 0.86
C GLY A 474 27.72 -13.70 2.10
N PHE A 475 26.78 -13.42 3.01
CA PHE A 475 27.08 -12.94 4.35
C PHE A 475 26.66 -13.97 5.39
N ARG A 476 27.51 -14.15 6.41
CA ARG A 476 27.21 -14.94 7.61
C ARG A 476 27.26 -14.07 8.84
N VAL A 477 26.55 -14.50 9.88
CA VAL A 477 26.56 -13.83 11.19
C VAL A 477 27.17 -14.78 12.21
N THR A 478 28.22 -14.36 12.92
CA THR A 478 28.96 -15.16 13.90
C THR A 478 29.18 -14.37 15.21
N THR A 479 29.83 -14.99 16.20
CA THR A 479 30.42 -14.35 17.37
C THR A 479 31.93 -14.62 17.37
N GLY A 480 32.73 -13.79 18.05
CA GLY A 480 34.16 -14.02 18.20
C GLY A 480 34.97 -12.74 18.38
N GLU A 481 36.26 -12.81 18.07
CA GLU A 481 37.19 -11.69 18.13
C GLU A 481 37.60 -11.28 16.71
N ILE A 482 37.85 -10.00 16.48
CA ILE A 482 38.29 -9.48 15.18
C ILE A 482 39.76 -9.10 15.27
N ILE A 483 40.53 -9.48 14.26
CA ILE A 483 41.93 -9.12 14.10
C ILE A 483 42.16 -8.36 12.79
N ASP A 484 43.06 -7.39 12.78
CA ASP A 484 43.54 -6.75 11.55
C ASP A 484 45.00 -7.10 11.23
N CYS A 485 45.44 -6.73 10.03
CA CYS A 485 46.81 -6.98 9.56
C CYS A 485 47.89 -6.17 10.30
N SER A 486 47.49 -5.21 11.15
CA SER A 486 48.38 -4.41 12.00
C SER A 486 48.47 -4.94 13.43
N MET A 487 48.02 -6.18 13.66
CA MET A 487 47.98 -6.83 14.98
C MET A 487 47.08 -6.13 16.00
N ASN A 488 46.13 -5.29 15.55
CA ASN A 488 45.07 -4.82 16.41
C ASN A 488 44.03 -5.93 16.56
N GLN A 489 43.54 -6.11 17.78
CA GLN A 489 42.54 -7.12 18.11
C GLN A 489 41.43 -6.53 18.98
N THR A 490 40.23 -7.09 18.87
CA THR A 490 39.10 -6.79 19.73
C THR A 490 38.99 -7.83 20.86
N GLY A 491 38.15 -7.57 21.86
CA GLY A 491 37.64 -8.65 22.71
C GLY A 491 36.54 -9.44 21.98
N GLN A 492 35.92 -10.38 22.69
CA GLN A 492 34.77 -11.13 22.20
C GLN A 492 33.58 -10.20 21.94
N LEU A 493 32.94 -10.36 20.79
CA LEU A 493 31.80 -9.59 20.31
C LEU A 493 30.59 -10.51 20.10
N ASP A 494 29.41 -10.00 20.44
CA ASP A 494 28.15 -10.76 20.42
C ASP A 494 27.71 -11.14 19.00
N VAL A 495 27.78 -10.18 18.08
CA VAL A 495 27.30 -10.32 16.70
C VAL A 495 28.30 -9.69 15.74
N ILE A 496 28.85 -10.49 14.83
CA ILE A 496 29.76 -10.08 13.76
C ILE A 496 29.17 -10.52 12.44
N ILE A 497 29.00 -9.59 11.51
CA ILE A 497 28.49 -9.82 10.16
C ILE A 497 29.69 -9.88 9.21
N VAL A 498 29.88 -11.03 8.57
CA VAL A 498 31.09 -11.39 7.84
C VAL A 498 30.75 -11.77 6.41
N ASN A 499 31.54 -11.29 5.45
CA ASN A 499 31.48 -11.74 4.07
C ASN A 499 32.11 -13.15 3.94
N ASP A 500 31.32 -14.10 3.41
CA ASP A 500 31.71 -15.49 3.22
C ASP A 500 32.72 -15.71 2.08
N ALA A 501 32.97 -14.70 1.23
CA ALA A 501 34.02 -14.76 0.22
C ALA A 501 35.45 -14.79 0.81
N CYS A 502 35.61 -14.46 2.10
CA CYS A 502 36.89 -14.46 2.80
C CYS A 502 37.14 -15.79 3.55
N PRO A 503 38.42 -16.22 3.69
CA PRO A 503 38.75 -17.51 4.31
C PRO A 503 38.31 -17.60 5.78
N ARG A 504 37.90 -18.80 6.19
CA ARG A 504 37.57 -19.14 7.57
C ARG A 504 38.81 -19.67 8.27
N PHE A 505 39.08 -19.20 9.48
CA PHE A 505 40.20 -19.68 10.30
C PHE A 505 39.78 -20.75 11.31
N THR A 506 38.71 -21.48 11.00
CA THR A 506 38.19 -22.59 11.78
C THR A 506 37.87 -23.78 10.87
N ILE A 507 38.04 -24.98 11.42
CA ILE A 507 37.67 -26.26 10.77
C ILE A 507 36.20 -26.59 11.08
N ASP A 508 35.63 -25.98 12.12
CA ASP A 508 34.26 -26.18 12.55
C ASP A 508 33.29 -25.23 11.83
N GLY A 509 32.26 -25.79 11.20
CA GLY A 509 31.16 -25.05 10.57
C GLY A 509 29.96 -24.81 11.49
N THR A 510 29.99 -25.30 12.73
CA THR A 510 28.89 -25.18 13.71
C THR A 510 28.96 -23.92 14.58
N ASP A 511 29.95 -23.05 14.34
CA ASP A 511 30.23 -21.82 15.10
C ASP A 511 30.48 -22.05 16.61
N THR A 512 30.80 -23.28 17.02
CA THR A 512 31.09 -23.60 18.42
C THR A 512 32.52 -23.26 18.81
N VAL A 513 33.44 -23.30 17.83
CA VAL A 513 34.83 -22.89 18.01
C VAL A 513 34.97 -21.39 17.74
N ILE A 514 35.29 -20.64 18.80
CA ILE A 514 35.64 -19.22 18.67
C ILE A 514 36.97 -19.13 17.92
N SER A 515 36.92 -18.54 16.72
CA SER A 515 38.08 -18.32 15.86
C SER A 515 38.17 -16.84 15.48
N PRO A 516 39.39 -16.28 15.36
CA PRO A 516 39.55 -14.89 14.99
C PRO A 516 39.02 -14.61 13.58
N VAL A 517 38.28 -13.52 13.45
CA VAL A 517 37.70 -13.04 12.20
C VAL A 517 38.60 -11.95 11.60
N PRO A 518 39.00 -12.05 10.32
CA PRO A 518 39.71 -10.96 9.65
C PRO A 518 38.85 -9.71 9.56
N ALA A 519 39.34 -8.56 10.03
CA ALA A 519 38.70 -7.25 9.85
C ALA A 519 38.30 -6.97 8.39
N ASP A 520 39.11 -7.42 7.42
CA ASP A 520 38.86 -7.36 5.97
C ASP A 520 37.68 -8.24 5.48
N SER A 521 37.02 -8.95 6.37
CA SER A 521 35.80 -9.71 6.06
C SER A 521 34.58 -9.16 6.80
N VAL A 522 34.76 -8.21 7.72
CA VAL A 522 33.69 -7.73 8.60
C VAL A 522 32.98 -6.54 7.98
N LEU A 523 31.68 -6.70 7.74
CA LEU A 523 30.79 -5.61 7.34
C LEU A 523 30.36 -4.78 8.56
N GLY A 524 29.92 -5.47 9.62
CA GLY A 524 29.38 -4.83 10.80
C GLY A 524 29.44 -5.68 12.06
N VAL A 525 29.33 -5.00 13.21
CA VAL A 525 29.36 -5.57 14.56
C VAL A 525 28.19 -4.99 15.35
N ILE A 526 27.49 -5.82 16.13
CA ILE A 526 26.39 -5.38 17.00
C ILE A 526 26.61 -5.91 18.40
N GLU A 527 26.62 -5.02 19.40
CA GLU A 527 26.56 -5.40 20.82
C GLU A 527 25.11 -5.54 21.24
N VAL A 528 24.79 -6.61 21.98
CA VAL A 528 23.45 -6.87 22.47
C VAL A 528 23.38 -6.59 23.97
N LYS A 529 22.30 -5.94 24.41
CA LYS A 529 22.02 -5.67 25.82
C LYS A 529 20.58 -6.04 26.14
N THR A 530 20.35 -6.58 27.34
CA THR A 530 19.00 -6.80 27.86
C THR A 530 18.29 -5.48 28.07
N THR A 531 18.90 -4.63 28.89
CA THR A 531 18.38 -3.31 29.25
C THR A 531 19.43 -2.24 28.97
N LEU A 532 19.04 -1.20 28.24
CA LEU A 532 19.90 -0.07 27.93
C LEU A 532 19.84 0.95 29.08
N THR A 533 20.88 0.95 29.91
CA THR A 533 21.13 1.95 30.95
C THR A 533 22.24 2.89 30.50
N GLN A 534 22.44 4.01 31.19
CA GLN A 534 23.55 4.92 30.90
C GLN A 534 24.92 4.23 31.03
N GLU A 535 25.07 3.33 32.00
CA GLU A 535 26.30 2.57 32.21
C GLU A 535 26.49 1.50 31.14
N SER A 536 25.45 0.74 30.81
CA SER A 536 25.54 -0.31 29.79
C SER A 536 25.79 0.27 28.40
N LEU A 537 25.22 1.44 28.08
CA LEU A 537 25.50 2.18 26.86
C LEU A 537 26.97 2.65 26.80
N LYS A 538 27.50 3.27 27.87
CA LYS A 538 28.91 3.69 27.92
C LYS A 538 29.87 2.51 27.78
N LYS A 539 29.53 1.37 28.38
CA LYS A 539 30.31 0.12 28.27
C LYS A 539 30.31 -0.41 26.83
N ALA A 540 29.13 -0.51 26.21
CA ALA A 540 28.99 -0.94 24.82
C ALA A 540 29.75 -0.01 23.85
N LEU A 541 29.63 1.30 24.00
CA LEU A 541 30.39 2.27 23.20
C LEU A 541 31.91 2.14 23.41
N SER A 542 32.34 1.80 24.61
CA SER A 542 33.76 1.53 24.90
C SER A 542 34.25 0.24 24.25
N GLN A 543 33.40 -0.79 24.15
CA GLN A 543 33.70 -2.03 23.42
C GLN A 543 33.74 -1.81 21.90
N MET A 544 32.96 -0.86 21.36
CA MET A 544 32.97 -0.52 19.93
C MET A 544 34.18 0.32 19.50
N ARG A 545 34.82 1.05 20.42
CA ARG A 545 36.02 1.85 20.11
C ARG A 545 37.15 1.03 19.48
N PRO A 546 37.58 -0.12 20.04
CA PRO A 546 38.53 -1.03 19.39
C PRO A 546 38.11 -1.45 17.98
N VAL A 547 36.82 -1.76 17.78
CA VAL A 547 36.29 -2.18 16.47
C VAL A 547 36.47 -1.06 15.43
N LYS A 548 36.14 0.19 15.79
CA LYS A 548 36.37 1.36 14.91
C LYS A 548 37.85 1.70 14.73
N ALA A 549 38.72 1.29 15.65
CA ALA A 549 40.16 1.49 15.53
C ALA A 549 40.83 0.54 14.53
N LEU A 550 40.19 -0.59 14.21
CA LEU A 550 40.69 -1.54 13.20
C LEU A 550 40.89 -0.87 11.83
N MET A 551 41.84 -1.40 11.08
CA MET A 551 42.23 -0.88 9.76
C MET A 551 41.94 -1.89 8.64
N PRO A 552 40.66 -2.07 8.25
CA PRO A 552 40.29 -2.89 7.10
C PRO A 552 40.62 -2.19 5.77
N SER A 553 40.72 -2.97 4.70
CA SER A 553 41.09 -2.52 3.34
C SER A 553 39.93 -1.98 2.49
N HIS A 554 38.68 -1.98 3.00
CA HIS A 554 37.47 -1.60 2.26
C HIS A 554 37.29 -0.08 2.06
N ALA A 555 38.32 0.62 1.60
CA ALA A 555 38.31 2.08 1.49
C ALA A 555 37.47 2.64 0.32
N THR A 556 36.79 1.78 -0.46
CA THR A 556 36.08 2.17 -1.67
C THR A 556 34.68 1.57 -1.78
N LEU A 557 33.76 2.33 -2.38
CA LEU A 557 32.42 1.90 -2.75
C LEU A 557 32.29 1.80 -4.28
N GLN A 558 31.48 0.86 -4.74
CA GLN A 558 31.03 0.76 -6.13
C GLN A 558 29.61 1.35 -6.24
N LEU A 559 29.46 2.38 -7.06
CA LEU A 559 28.18 3.02 -7.34
C LEU A 559 27.34 2.17 -8.31
N ALA A 560 26.05 2.49 -8.42
CA ALA A 560 25.11 1.76 -9.29
C ALA A 560 25.49 1.80 -10.79
N ASP A 561 26.23 2.82 -11.21
CA ASP A 561 26.78 2.97 -12.57
C ASP A 561 28.11 2.23 -12.78
N GLY A 562 28.64 1.58 -11.73
CA GLY A 562 29.89 0.84 -11.74
C GLY A 562 31.14 1.66 -11.40
N HIS A 563 31.03 2.98 -11.21
CA HIS A 563 32.16 3.81 -10.81
C HIS A 563 32.60 3.52 -9.37
N ILE A 564 33.92 3.58 -9.14
CA ILE A 564 34.53 3.35 -7.83
C ILE A 564 34.85 4.71 -7.20
N VAL A 565 34.34 4.93 -6.00
CA VAL A 565 34.59 6.14 -5.20
C VAL A 565 35.19 5.78 -3.84
N GLU A 566 35.88 6.72 -3.20
CA GLU A 566 36.29 6.53 -1.81
C GLU A 566 35.06 6.41 -0.89
N ASP A 567 35.08 5.45 0.02
CA ASP A 567 34.03 5.28 1.03
C ASP A 567 34.05 6.49 1.98
N PRO A 568 32.97 7.28 2.09
CA PRO A 568 32.90 8.40 3.05
C PRO A 568 33.12 7.96 4.50
N LEU A 569 32.78 6.70 4.83
CA LEU A 569 33.05 6.08 6.13
C LEU A 569 34.48 5.55 6.27
N LYS A 570 35.34 5.76 5.26
CA LYS A 570 36.76 5.35 5.20
C LYS A 570 36.97 3.85 5.43
N GLY A 571 36.04 3.03 4.94
CA GLY A 571 36.06 1.58 5.11
C GLY A 571 35.83 1.11 6.55
N LYS A 572 35.47 1.99 7.49
CA LYS A 572 35.28 1.62 8.89
C LYS A 572 34.11 0.65 9.05
N ILE A 573 34.30 -0.36 9.88
CA ILE A 573 33.29 -1.37 10.22
C ILE A 573 32.06 -0.67 10.80
N ILE A 574 30.86 -1.10 10.38
CA ILE A 574 29.61 -0.58 10.93
C ILE A 574 29.40 -1.16 12.33
N THR A 575 29.02 -0.33 13.27
CA THR A 575 28.91 -0.68 14.69
C THR A 575 27.52 -0.33 15.19
N GLY A 576 26.90 -1.27 15.88
CA GLY A 576 25.54 -1.17 16.35
C GLY A 576 25.42 -1.53 17.82
N ILE A 577 24.42 -0.95 18.49
CA ILE A 577 23.97 -1.40 19.80
C ILE A 577 22.50 -1.79 19.67
N PHE A 578 22.17 -3.00 20.11
CA PHE A 578 20.81 -3.52 20.10
C PHE A 578 20.37 -3.80 21.54
N SER A 579 19.21 -3.30 21.93
CA SER A 579 18.68 -3.55 23.27
C SER A 579 17.19 -3.89 23.26
N PHE A 580 16.78 -4.80 24.14
CA PHE A 580 15.39 -5.27 24.22
C PHE A 580 14.50 -4.33 25.06
N ALA A 581 15.07 -3.66 26.06
CA ALA A 581 14.35 -2.70 26.89
C ALA A 581 15.18 -1.43 27.18
N PRO A 582 14.55 -0.25 27.31
CA PRO A 582 15.20 0.94 27.86
C PRO A 582 15.12 1.00 29.40
N SER A 583 16.06 1.68 30.05
CA SER A 583 15.88 2.18 31.42
C SER A 583 15.12 3.51 31.44
N THR A 584 14.71 3.96 32.62
CA THR A 584 14.15 5.31 32.81
C THR A 584 15.14 6.38 32.31
N ASP A 585 14.63 7.36 31.56
CA ASP A 585 15.33 8.55 31.05
C ASP A 585 16.51 8.29 30.09
N ILE A 586 16.73 7.07 29.60
CA ILE A 586 17.89 6.79 28.73
C ILE A 586 17.74 7.50 27.37
N GLU A 587 16.51 7.61 26.87
CA GLU A 587 16.18 8.22 25.57
C GLU A 587 16.68 9.66 25.46
N GLU A 588 16.48 10.47 26.51
CA GLU A 588 16.91 11.87 26.56
C GLU A 588 18.44 12.00 26.75
N LYS A 589 19.06 11.01 27.39
CA LYS A 589 20.50 11.04 27.71
C LYS A 589 21.38 10.57 26.55
N ILE A 590 20.87 9.75 25.63
CA ILE A 590 21.64 9.19 24.50
C ILE A 590 22.39 10.28 23.70
N PRO A 591 21.76 11.39 23.25
CA PRO A 591 22.47 12.40 22.47
C PRO A 591 23.67 13.01 23.21
N SER A 592 23.57 13.19 24.53
CA SER A 592 24.67 13.71 25.36
C SER A 592 25.82 12.71 25.50
N ILE A 593 25.50 11.41 25.57
CA ILE A 593 26.48 10.34 25.67
C ILE A 593 27.19 10.14 24.33
N LEU A 594 26.45 10.13 23.21
CA LEU A 594 27.03 10.03 21.87
C LEU A 594 28.01 11.16 21.56
N LYS A 595 27.78 12.36 22.10
CA LYS A 595 28.73 13.49 22.00
C LYS A 595 30.08 13.18 22.68
N MET A 596 30.08 12.37 23.76
CA MET A 596 31.31 11.93 24.44
C MET A 596 32.02 10.76 23.72
N TYR A 597 31.31 10.08 22.80
CA TYR A 597 31.79 8.93 22.04
C TYR A 597 31.54 9.14 20.53
N PRO A 598 32.12 10.19 19.92
CA PRO A 598 31.85 10.52 18.53
C PRO A 598 32.25 9.37 17.60
N LYS A 599 31.38 9.06 16.63
CA LYS A 599 31.58 8.03 15.59
C LYS A 599 31.86 6.60 16.12
N CYS A 600 31.57 6.31 17.39
CA CYS A 600 31.79 5.00 17.99
C CYS A 600 30.67 3.99 17.69
N ALA A 601 29.44 4.47 17.46
CA ALA A 601 28.31 3.65 17.05
C ALA A 601 27.65 4.30 15.83
N ASP A 602 27.27 3.52 14.84
CA ASP A 602 26.50 3.99 13.69
C ASP A 602 25.01 3.91 13.95
N PHE A 603 24.58 3.01 14.86
CA PHE A 603 23.18 2.94 15.28
C PHE A 603 22.99 2.39 16.70
N ILE A 604 21.89 2.79 17.31
CA ILE A 604 21.36 2.25 18.56
C ILE A 604 19.89 1.91 18.31
N VAL A 605 19.49 0.66 18.52
CA VAL A 605 18.14 0.19 18.20
C VAL A 605 17.50 -0.48 19.41
N LEU A 606 16.33 0.03 19.79
CA LEU A 606 15.40 -0.60 20.71
C LEU A 606 14.11 -0.90 19.94
N PRO A 607 13.90 -2.15 19.48
CA PRO A 607 12.90 -2.47 18.46
C PRO A 607 11.47 -2.01 18.76
N ASN A 608 11.09 -2.01 20.04
CA ASN A 608 9.74 -1.67 20.49
C ASN A 608 9.61 -0.22 21.01
N ASN A 609 10.65 0.60 20.90
CA ASN A 609 10.70 1.92 21.53
C ASN A 609 11.19 3.01 20.56
N PHE A 610 12.49 3.06 20.32
CA PHE A 610 13.11 4.09 19.50
C PHE A 610 14.46 3.61 18.97
N CYS A 611 14.96 4.30 17.96
CA CYS A 611 16.30 4.09 17.44
C CYS A 611 16.97 5.41 17.08
N PHE A 612 18.30 5.37 17.11
CA PHE A 612 19.19 6.45 16.69
C PHE A 612 20.11 5.91 15.61
N PHE A 613 20.26 6.63 14.50
CA PHE A 613 21.13 6.27 13.39
C PHE A 613 22.01 7.44 13.00
N SER A 614 23.28 7.19 12.70
CA SER A 614 24.21 8.21 12.23
C SER A 614 23.75 8.77 10.90
N GLU A 615 23.68 10.10 10.83
CA GLU A 615 23.35 10.82 9.60
C GLU A 615 24.36 10.51 8.48
N GLU A 616 25.64 10.38 8.83
CA GLU A 616 26.71 10.05 7.87
C GLU A 616 26.46 8.68 7.23
N THR A 617 26.16 7.66 8.06
CA THR A 617 25.86 6.30 7.59
C THR A 617 24.57 6.25 6.75
N LEU A 618 23.52 6.97 7.14
CA LEU A 618 22.28 7.04 6.38
C LEU A 618 22.49 7.71 5.01
N LYS A 619 23.28 8.79 4.94
CA LYS A 619 23.64 9.45 3.68
C LYS A 619 24.43 8.54 2.74
N VAL A 620 25.39 7.77 3.26
CA VAL A 620 26.13 6.78 2.44
C VAL A 620 25.19 5.73 1.84
N CYS A 621 24.15 5.33 2.58
CA CYS A 621 23.12 4.40 2.11
C CYS A 621 22.06 5.04 1.20
N GLY A 622 22.23 6.30 0.78
CA GLY A 622 21.30 7.01 -0.09
C GLY A 622 20.02 7.48 0.59
N MET A 623 19.99 7.56 1.93
CA MET A 623 18.83 8.03 2.69
C MET A 623 18.99 9.50 3.06
N SER A 624 18.04 10.33 2.62
CA SER A 624 17.96 11.76 2.96
C SER A 624 17.11 11.98 4.21
N ILE A 625 17.57 12.83 5.11
CA ILE A 625 16.89 13.17 6.37
C ILE A 625 16.66 14.68 6.39
N GLY A 626 15.52 15.14 6.88
CA GLY A 626 15.27 16.57 7.06
C GLY A 626 16.20 17.17 8.12
N GLU A 627 16.68 18.40 7.92
CA GLU A 627 17.65 19.05 8.82
C GLU A 627 17.14 19.19 10.27
N HIS A 628 15.82 19.22 10.48
CA HIS A 628 15.19 19.35 11.80
C HIS A 628 15.19 18.04 12.62
N ASP A 629 15.50 16.90 12.01
CA ASP A 629 15.39 15.57 12.65
C ASP A 629 16.73 15.06 13.23
N VAL A 630 17.82 15.80 13.02
CA VAL A 630 19.18 15.37 13.39
C VAL A 630 19.64 16.02 14.69
N ILE A 631 19.94 15.22 15.71
CA ILE A 631 20.48 15.65 16.99
C ILE A 631 21.91 15.13 17.14
N ASN A 632 22.89 16.02 17.19
CA ASN A 632 24.33 15.68 17.31
C ASN A 632 24.84 14.71 16.22
N GLY A 633 24.34 14.81 14.98
CA GLY A 633 24.72 13.94 13.87
C GLY A 633 24.02 12.57 13.86
N TYR A 634 22.96 12.41 14.65
CA TYR A 634 22.10 11.22 14.65
C TYR A 634 20.64 11.59 14.41
N ALA A 635 19.96 10.83 13.56
CA ALA A 635 18.52 10.91 13.39
C ALA A 635 17.82 9.93 14.34
N LYS A 636 16.73 10.38 14.95
CA LYS A 636 15.90 9.58 15.86
C LYS A 636 14.64 9.12 15.14
N PHE A 637 14.28 7.86 15.30
CA PHE A 637 13.00 7.31 14.85
C PHE A 637 12.29 6.59 15.99
N THR A 638 10.97 6.71 16.05
CA THR A 638 10.12 6.16 17.12
C THR A 638 9.07 5.17 16.61
N ALA A 639 8.90 5.04 15.29
CA ALA A 639 7.99 4.07 14.72
C ALA A 639 8.46 2.64 15.01
N LYS A 640 7.54 1.79 15.50
CA LYS A 640 7.79 0.37 15.75
C LYS A 640 8.25 -0.32 14.46
N GLY A 641 9.22 -1.23 14.56
CA GLY A 641 9.78 -1.94 13.41
C GLY A 641 10.79 -1.13 12.58
N MET A 642 10.79 0.21 12.66
CA MET A 642 11.69 1.07 11.88
C MET A 642 13.18 0.76 12.16
N GLY A 643 13.54 0.49 13.41
CA GLY A 643 14.92 0.14 13.77
C GLY A 643 15.43 -1.12 13.06
N LEU A 644 14.59 -2.17 12.97
CA LEU A 644 14.95 -3.40 12.24
C LEU A 644 15.03 -3.15 10.74
N ALA A 645 14.08 -2.40 10.18
CA ALA A 645 14.06 -2.05 8.76
C ALA A 645 15.30 -1.25 8.35
N LEU A 646 15.73 -0.29 9.18
CA LEU A 646 16.92 0.53 8.93
C LEU A 646 18.22 -0.26 9.09
N ILE A 647 18.34 -1.13 10.10
CA ILE A 647 19.50 -2.05 10.20
C ILE A 647 19.61 -2.87 8.93
N PHE A 648 18.51 -3.49 8.51
CA PHE A 648 18.46 -4.30 7.30
C PHE A 648 18.84 -3.50 6.04
N GLY A 649 18.25 -2.31 5.87
CA GLY A 649 18.54 -1.44 4.73
C GLY A 649 19.99 -1.00 4.67
N ILE A 650 20.56 -0.56 5.80
CA ILE A 650 21.96 -0.10 5.89
C ILE A 650 22.93 -1.25 5.60
N LEU A 651 22.73 -2.41 6.25
CA LEU A 651 23.61 -3.55 6.06
C LEU A 651 23.56 -4.05 4.61
N ASN A 652 22.39 -4.12 4.00
CA ASN A 652 22.26 -4.54 2.59
C ASN A 652 22.85 -3.53 1.61
N ALA A 653 22.62 -2.24 1.82
CA ALA A 653 23.19 -1.20 0.97
C ALA A 653 24.73 -1.24 1.00
N LEU A 654 25.32 -1.37 2.19
CA LEU A 654 26.77 -1.43 2.33
C LEU A 654 27.36 -2.77 1.89
N ALA A 655 26.66 -3.89 2.11
CA ALA A 655 27.03 -5.20 1.59
C ALA A 655 27.14 -5.20 0.06
N ALA A 656 26.25 -4.49 -0.62
CA ALA A 656 26.21 -4.41 -2.08
C ALA A 656 27.26 -3.45 -2.67
N THR A 657 27.63 -2.41 -1.92
CA THR A 657 28.49 -1.32 -2.43
C THR A 657 29.95 -1.43 -1.99
N ARG A 658 30.25 -1.98 -0.80
CA ARG A 658 31.64 -2.13 -0.32
C ARG A 658 32.34 -3.29 -1.02
N ARG A 659 33.56 -3.02 -1.51
CA ARG A 659 34.40 -4.06 -2.11
C ARG A 659 35.22 -4.79 -1.04
N PHE A 660 34.92 -6.08 -0.88
CA PHE A 660 35.71 -6.98 -0.04
C PHE A 660 36.85 -7.61 -0.85
N SER A 661 38.04 -7.66 -0.26
CA SER A 661 39.25 -8.21 -0.90
C SER A 661 39.70 -9.47 -0.17
N GLY A 662 39.47 -10.63 -0.78
CA GLY A 662 39.92 -11.93 -0.26
C GLY A 662 41.45 -12.17 -0.35
N LEU A 663 42.16 -11.28 -1.05
CA LEU A 663 43.60 -11.36 -1.33
C LEU A 663 44.47 -11.11 -0.07
N HIS A 664 43.90 -10.64 1.04
CA HIS A 664 44.65 -10.20 2.23
C HIS A 664 45.11 -11.30 3.18
N CYS A 665 44.72 -12.57 3.00
CA CYS A 665 45.10 -13.63 3.93
C CYS A 665 46.62 -13.77 4.14
N ILE A 666 47.41 -13.55 3.08
CA ILE A 666 48.89 -13.56 3.17
C ILE A 666 49.41 -12.41 4.04
N LYS A 667 48.75 -11.23 4.00
CA LYS A 667 49.10 -10.07 4.81
C LYS A 667 48.88 -10.34 6.31
N TYR A 668 47.86 -11.12 6.65
CA TYR A 668 47.64 -11.57 8.04
C TYR A 668 48.72 -12.54 8.54
N LEU A 669 49.32 -13.32 7.65
CA LEU A 669 50.39 -14.27 8.01
C LEU A 669 51.78 -13.63 8.07
N SER A 670 52.06 -12.69 7.18
CA SER A 670 53.41 -12.13 6.97
C SER A 670 53.57 -10.68 7.42
N GLY A 671 52.47 -9.99 7.71
CA GLY A 671 52.40 -8.56 7.99
C GLY A 671 52.70 -7.65 6.79
N ASN A 672 52.89 -8.19 5.58
CA ASN A 672 53.36 -7.43 4.42
C ASN A 672 53.01 -8.15 3.09
N TRP A 673 52.78 -7.41 2.00
CA TRP A 673 52.65 -7.98 0.64
C TRP A 673 53.97 -8.38 -0.06
N GLY A 674 55.12 -8.10 0.56
CA GLY A 674 56.44 -8.15 -0.07
C GLY A 674 56.78 -6.91 -0.91
N GLY A 675 55.92 -5.88 -0.91
CA GLY A 675 56.13 -4.64 -1.65
C GLY A 675 57.24 -3.77 -1.05
N ARG A 676 57.97 -3.03 -1.90
CA ARG A 676 59.07 -2.13 -1.46
C ARG A 676 58.63 -1.13 -0.38
N LYS A 677 57.39 -0.63 -0.45
CA LYS A 677 56.82 0.34 0.49
C LYS A 677 56.59 -0.27 1.88
N ASP A 678 55.91 -1.41 1.94
CA ASP A 678 55.63 -2.13 3.18
C ASP A 678 56.93 -2.66 3.86
N LEU A 679 57.96 -3.03 3.07
CA LEU A 679 59.26 -3.42 3.61
C LEU A 679 59.97 -2.24 4.31
N ILE A 680 59.85 -1.04 3.73
CA ILE A 680 60.40 0.20 4.32
C ILE A 680 59.64 0.55 5.60
N GLU A 681 58.30 0.51 5.60
CA GLU A 681 57.49 0.78 6.80
C GLU A 681 57.79 -0.20 7.94
N ARG A 682 57.94 -1.50 7.66
CA ARG A 682 58.33 -2.51 8.64
C ARG A 682 59.73 -2.26 9.21
N ASN A 683 60.72 -2.02 8.35
CA ASN A 683 62.07 -1.68 8.80
C ASN A 683 62.06 -0.43 9.67
N MET A 684 61.24 0.57 9.36
CA MET A 684 61.10 1.77 10.18
C MET A 684 60.41 1.54 11.52
N MET A 685 59.36 0.71 11.58
CA MET A 685 58.74 0.29 12.85
C MET A 685 59.74 -0.44 13.74
N GLU A 686 60.50 -1.41 13.19
CA GLU A 686 61.55 -2.10 13.94
C GLU A 686 62.62 -1.13 14.47
N GLN A 687 63.01 -0.13 13.68
CA GLN A 687 63.97 0.89 14.12
C GLN A 687 63.39 1.77 15.23
N ARG A 688 62.10 2.14 15.16
CA ARG A 688 61.42 2.89 16.23
C ARG A 688 61.34 2.08 17.52
N ASP A 689 61.03 0.79 17.46
CA ASP A 689 60.96 -0.06 18.65
C ASP A 689 62.34 -0.35 19.25
N LYS A 690 63.37 -0.59 18.41
CA LYS A 690 64.77 -0.69 18.85
C LYS A 690 65.23 0.61 19.53
N MET A 691 64.85 1.77 18.99
CA MET A 691 65.13 3.08 19.60
C MET A 691 64.39 3.31 20.93
N ARG A 692 63.15 2.80 21.04
CA ARG A 692 62.39 2.83 22.30
C ARG A 692 63.01 1.93 23.37
N HIS A 693 63.55 0.78 22.96
CA HIS A 693 64.33 -0.11 23.82
C HIS A 693 65.67 0.49 24.26
N LEU A 694 66.42 1.13 23.35
CA LEU A 694 67.65 1.86 23.65
C LEU A 694 67.42 2.97 24.68
N GLY A 695 66.28 3.66 24.61
CA GLY A 695 65.86 4.66 25.59
C GLY A 695 65.82 4.18 27.04
N LYS A 696 65.64 2.87 27.28
CA LYS A 696 65.64 2.28 28.64
C LYS A 696 67.05 2.21 29.26
N TYR A 697 68.11 2.17 28.43
CA TYR A 697 69.50 2.09 28.89
C TYR A 697 70.16 3.47 29.08
N VAL A 698 69.49 4.55 28.64
CA VAL A 698 69.94 5.95 28.75
C VAL A 698 70.00 6.44 30.20
N ILE A 699 69.31 5.77 31.13
CA ILE A 699 69.24 6.15 32.54
C ILE A 699 70.64 6.20 33.19
N LYS A 700 71.59 5.38 32.71
CA LYS A 700 72.96 5.25 33.23
C LYS A 700 74.00 6.27 32.71
N LEU A 701 73.62 7.16 31.78
CA LEU A 701 74.54 8.13 31.14
C LEU A 701 74.67 9.44 31.93
N ASN A 702 75.80 10.14 31.77
CA ASN A 702 76.05 11.46 32.35
C ASN A 702 75.13 12.53 31.70
N PRO A 703 74.85 13.67 32.37
CA PRO A 703 73.88 14.66 31.89
C PRO A 703 74.16 15.18 30.46
N GLY A 704 75.42 15.48 30.12
CA GLY A 704 75.79 15.93 28.78
C GLY A 704 75.65 14.85 27.70
N GLU A 705 75.87 13.59 28.04
CA GLU A 705 75.71 12.44 27.13
C GLU A 705 74.24 12.11 26.90
N LYS A 706 73.39 12.28 27.93
CA LYS A 706 71.92 12.16 27.80
C LYS A 706 71.36 13.20 26.84
N GLU A 707 71.79 14.45 26.96
CA GLU A 707 71.33 15.53 26.09
C GLU A 707 71.76 15.31 24.64
N ALA A 708 73.00 14.88 24.40
CA ALA A 708 73.48 14.49 23.09
C ALA A 708 72.68 13.31 22.48
N PHE A 709 72.38 12.28 23.28
CA PHE A 709 71.55 11.15 22.85
C PHE A 709 70.13 11.57 22.46
N PHE A 710 69.45 12.37 23.29
CA PHE A 710 68.09 12.83 22.98
C PHE A 710 68.05 13.74 21.76
N ARG A 711 69.08 14.58 21.56
CA ARG A 711 69.22 15.44 20.38
C ARG A 711 69.41 14.61 19.10
N GLN A 712 70.29 13.61 19.12
CA GLN A 712 70.48 12.72 17.99
C GLN A 712 69.24 11.86 17.71
N ARG A 713 68.56 11.36 18.74
CA ARG A 713 67.29 10.64 18.61
C ARG A 713 66.22 11.51 17.95
N SER A 714 66.11 12.77 18.36
CA SER A 714 65.15 13.73 17.79
C SER A 714 65.46 13.99 16.31
N ASN A 715 66.73 14.24 15.96
CA ASN A 715 67.15 14.44 14.57
C ASN A 715 66.88 13.21 13.69
N LEU A 716 67.13 12.00 14.20
CA LEU A 716 66.82 10.78 13.47
C LEU A 716 65.31 10.62 13.26
N MET A 717 64.49 10.87 14.30
CA MET A 717 63.04 10.79 14.20
C MET A 717 62.46 11.82 13.22
N ASN A 718 63.02 13.03 13.17
CA ASN A 718 62.63 14.04 12.20
C ASN A 718 62.96 13.60 10.76
N ARG A 719 64.18 13.07 10.52
CA ARG A 719 64.53 12.51 9.21
C ARG A 719 63.65 11.33 8.80
N VAL A 720 63.29 10.46 9.74
CA VAL A 720 62.35 9.35 9.49
C VAL A 720 60.96 9.89 9.10
N ASN A 721 60.51 10.97 9.73
CA ASN A 721 59.23 11.60 9.39
C ASN A 721 59.27 12.33 8.03
N GLU A 722 60.38 12.98 7.68
CA GLU A 722 60.59 13.58 6.35
C GLU A 722 60.53 12.53 5.24
N ILE A 723 61.19 11.38 5.43
CA ILE A 723 61.12 10.26 4.47
C ILE A 723 59.69 9.74 4.32
N ASN A 724 58.91 9.67 5.40
CA ASN A 724 57.49 9.28 5.34
C ASN A 724 56.64 10.26 4.51
N GLN A 725 56.87 11.57 4.64
CA GLN A 725 56.16 12.58 3.85
C GLN A 725 56.49 12.48 2.36
N ILE A 726 57.76 12.23 2.01
CA ILE A 726 58.19 12.06 0.61
C ILE A 726 57.55 10.81 0.00
N ILE A 727 57.49 9.70 0.75
CA ILE A 727 56.89 8.44 0.29
C ILE A 727 55.36 8.57 0.12
N GLN A 728 54.68 9.29 1.01
CA GLN A 728 53.23 9.55 0.90
C GLN A 728 52.87 10.54 -0.23
N GLY A 729 53.77 11.46 -0.59
CA GLY A 729 53.57 12.41 -1.70
C GLY A 729 53.76 11.82 -3.11
N SER A 730 54.45 10.69 -3.24
CA SER A 730 54.80 10.07 -4.53
C SER A 730 53.67 9.26 -5.19
N THR A 731 52.50 9.11 -4.55
CA THR A 731 51.37 8.28 -5.03
C THR A 731 50.36 8.99 -5.95
N LEU A 732 50.72 10.13 -6.56
CA LEU A 732 49.85 10.88 -7.48
C LEU A 732 50.25 10.81 -8.97
N VAL A 733 50.99 9.78 -9.38
CA VAL A 733 51.23 9.51 -10.82
C VAL A 733 50.71 8.13 -11.15
N SER A 734 49.65 8.10 -11.95
CA SER A 734 49.11 6.95 -12.66
C SER A 734 50.23 6.18 -13.37
N GLU A 735 50.18 4.85 -13.31
CA GLU A 735 51.02 3.96 -14.13
C GLU A 735 51.01 4.40 -15.61
N PRO A 736 52.16 4.54 -16.27
CA PRO A 736 52.18 4.72 -17.71
C PRO A 736 51.80 3.39 -18.38
N GLU A 737 50.93 3.47 -19.37
CA GLU A 737 50.59 2.37 -20.27
C GLU A 737 51.87 1.70 -20.79
N ASP A 738 51.88 0.37 -20.67
CA ASP A 738 52.85 -0.52 -21.27
C ASP A 738 52.77 -0.39 -22.81
N LYS A 739 53.55 0.53 -23.37
CA LYS A 739 53.91 0.52 -24.78
C LYS A 739 55.28 -0.12 -24.91
N GLY A 740 55.27 -1.38 -25.32
CA GLY A 740 56.47 -2.09 -25.71
C GLY A 740 57.25 -1.31 -26.78
N THR A 741 58.55 -1.20 -26.55
CA THR A 741 59.60 -1.18 -27.56
C THR A 741 60.95 -1.37 -26.85
N GLU A 742 61.61 -2.47 -27.23
CA GLU A 742 63.02 -2.91 -27.04
C GLU A 742 63.75 -2.75 -25.70
#